data_AF-A0AAU2BVY1-F1
#
_entry.id   AF-A0AAU2BVY1-F1
#
_cell.length_a   1.000
_cell.length_b   1.000
_cell.length_c   1.000
_cell.angle_alpha   90.00
_cell.angle_beta   90.00
_cell.angle_gamma   90.00
#
_symmetry.space_group_name_H-M   'P 1'
#
loop_
_entity.id
_entity.type
_entity.pdbx_description
1 polymer ?
#
loop_
_entity_poly.entity_id
_entity_poly.type
_entity_poly.pdbx_seq_one_letter_code
_entity_poly.pdbx_strand_id
1 'polypeptide(L)'
;MMERKPGGRGYGEFNKDATSERIELAKYLRMLVKRAEKTQRDLQVPTGYGKSAISSFLSGQTVPTKAFVVKLVNYVTHPRQQPTSMKEALRLLAAAQRPQPAPAPGGLPVPRTAPESSLAEAALASVAATAQDQAAKAHEQLAQAHERNQELVEERGRTQQLVLNLSRFTAELQQQVTTLEDQYDEENEENEARLRQLTDQLAAAQRELRRARASRDETETLLARLRKRSDELEEELAQSRRTVASLEEPKLPEELQEACFRADFDNALRAAEGFLNDGQQRRDEVSDEWSLLKPRQSAMRNVDRLQTGCHLLTRALGCLAMMSAAALYLAASRSGADGWKVLLAAQMLIGLCFVGDPWGPIGQLWPAFRSGFRRESMPGPITISTRSMAIRATRWGSAGLAATGAALSVQCSVQWSAWWLFPLLPATAACAGFAVLGLDQRVVRLAQELVGELGADFNTPVRSSPAPAAVMGMTSPIVVSDREWLEARRQEVGSSLTGGWAQSALWIKGIVLFSAALVGVAVVGVLANTAVHTARTWHTPKGWHWDAVVATIEQPVNAYLTAHSAGLPLPVAALHLLWLSSGAVALAMSFLLGGLGARTTWVMWGAATVVMVWSGTPGEARQVAAGLATIAWGLASILAMRGLKLRPMASQSVFVSKDS
;
A
#
# COMPACT_ATOMS: atom_id res chain seq x y z
N MET A 1 -48.24 16.68 5.48
CA MET A 1 -47.68 17.09 6.79
C MET A 1 -48.15 18.50 7.07
N MET A 2 -48.91 18.71 8.16
CA MET A 2 -49.42 20.04 8.53
C MET A 2 -48.28 20.91 9.08
N GLU A 3 -48.01 22.05 8.44
CA GLU A 3 -47.13 23.09 8.98
C GLU A 3 -47.69 23.64 10.30
N ARG A 4 -47.03 23.33 11.41
CA ARG A 4 -47.26 24.02 12.68
C ARG A 4 -46.72 25.44 12.56
N LYS A 5 -47.61 26.43 12.47
CA LYS A 5 -47.25 27.85 12.66
C LYS A 5 -46.55 28.02 14.03
N PRO A 6 -45.33 28.59 14.11
CA PRO A 6 -44.66 28.83 15.38
C PRO A 6 -45.30 30.03 16.10
N GLY A 7 -46.33 29.74 16.90
CA GLY A 7 -46.99 30.71 17.78
C GLY A 7 -46.21 30.95 19.07
N GLY A 8 -45.10 31.69 19.00
CA GLY A 8 -44.34 32.15 20.16
C GLY A 8 -44.38 33.67 20.30
N ARG A 9 -44.63 34.20 21.51
CA ARG A 9 -44.42 35.63 21.82
C ARG A 9 -42.98 36.02 21.47
N GLY A 10 -42.82 37.07 20.65
CA GLY A 10 -41.51 37.61 20.28
C GLY A 10 -40.71 38.08 21.50
N TYR A 11 -39.39 38.13 21.37
CA TYR A 11 -38.42 38.34 22.47
C TYR A 11 -38.42 39.75 23.11
N GLY A 12 -39.41 40.61 22.81
CA GLY A 12 -39.44 42.02 23.24
C GLY A 12 -38.35 42.88 22.57
N GLU A 13 -38.50 44.20 22.68
CA GLU A 13 -37.49 45.17 22.24
C GLU A 13 -36.21 45.05 23.10
N PHE A 14 -35.07 45.48 22.54
CA PHE A 14 -33.82 45.54 23.30
C PHE A 14 -33.91 46.66 24.35
N ASN A 15 -33.30 46.44 25.53
CA ASN A 15 -33.32 47.45 26.58
C ASN A 15 -32.57 48.73 26.14
N LYS A 16 -33.21 49.90 26.30
CA LYS A 16 -32.66 51.21 25.92
C LYS A 16 -31.47 51.63 26.80
N ASP A 17 -31.38 51.10 28.02
CA ASP A 17 -30.31 51.41 28.98
C ASP A 17 -29.12 50.42 28.89
N ALA A 18 -29.13 49.48 27.94
CA ALA A 18 -28.07 48.50 27.78
C ALA A 18 -26.90 49.08 26.96
N THR A 19 -25.67 48.79 27.41
CA THR A 19 -24.44 49.12 26.67
C THR A 19 -24.45 48.45 25.28
N SER A 20 -23.84 49.09 24.28
CA SER A 20 -23.76 48.61 22.89
C SER A 20 -23.33 47.14 22.79
N GLU A 21 -22.34 46.74 23.59
CA GLU A 21 -21.76 45.39 23.60
C GLU A 21 -22.75 44.35 24.15
N ARG A 22 -23.62 44.73 25.10
CA ARG A 22 -24.67 43.85 25.63
C ARG A 22 -25.76 43.61 24.59
N ILE A 23 -26.09 44.64 23.81
CA ILE A 23 -27.06 44.54 22.71
C ILE A 23 -26.51 43.64 21.60
N GLU A 24 -25.22 43.73 21.26
CA GLU A 24 -24.58 42.87 20.26
C GLU A 24 -24.59 41.39 20.67
N LEU A 25 -24.23 41.08 21.92
CA LEU A 25 -24.33 39.72 22.45
C LEU A 25 -25.77 39.20 22.37
N ALA A 26 -26.75 40.01 22.78
CA ALA A 26 -28.16 39.64 22.73
C ALA A 26 -28.66 39.40 21.29
N LYS A 27 -28.24 40.24 20.33
CA LYS A 27 -28.54 40.06 18.90
C LYS A 27 -27.96 38.75 18.37
N TYR A 28 -26.71 38.45 18.69
CA TYR A 28 -26.04 37.23 18.25
C TYR A 28 -26.73 35.97 18.79
N LEU A 29 -27.04 35.93 20.09
CA LEU A 29 -27.75 34.79 20.68
C LEU A 29 -29.17 34.63 20.12
N ARG A 30 -29.89 35.72 19.86
CA ARG A 30 -31.21 35.66 19.18
C ARG A 30 -31.10 35.11 17.76
N MET A 31 -30.06 35.49 17.02
CA MET A 31 -29.83 35.03 15.65
C MET A 31 -29.60 33.51 15.62
N LEU A 32 -28.80 32.97 16.53
CA LEU A 32 -28.61 31.52 16.67
C LEU A 32 -29.95 30.80 16.96
N VAL A 33 -30.72 31.30 17.92
CA VAL A 33 -32.02 30.70 18.30
C VAL A 33 -33.03 30.75 17.13
N LYS A 34 -33.05 31.85 16.38
CA LYS A 34 -33.91 32.02 15.20
C LYS A 34 -33.51 31.07 14.08
N ARG A 35 -32.20 30.90 13.83
CA ARG A 35 -31.67 29.99 12.81
C ARG A 35 -32.01 28.52 13.10
N ALA A 36 -32.05 28.14 14.38
CA ALA A 36 -32.43 26.79 14.79
C ALA A 36 -33.94 26.56 14.89
N GLU A 37 -34.75 27.57 14.53
CA GLU A 37 -36.21 27.56 14.62
C GLU A 37 -36.74 27.17 16.02
N LYS A 38 -36.02 27.54 17.08
CA LYS A 38 -36.39 27.23 18.47
C LYS A 38 -37.13 28.40 19.13
N THR A 39 -38.09 28.07 19.98
CA THR A 39 -38.79 29.06 20.81
C THR A 39 -38.18 29.14 22.21
N GLN A 40 -38.46 30.23 22.95
CA GLN A 40 -38.07 30.34 24.36
C GLN A 40 -38.55 29.15 25.21
N ARG A 41 -39.66 28.51 24.82
CA ARG A 41 -40.19 27.36 25.55
C ARG A 41 -39.24 26.16 25.45
N ASP A 42 -38.64 25.96 24.28
CA ASP A 42 -37.76 24.85 23.96
C ASP A 42 -36.39 24.98 24.65
N LEU A 43 -36.01 26.20 25.05
CA LEU A 43 -34.72 26.49 25.69
C LEU A 43 -34.69 26.22 27.19
N GLN A 44 -35.83 26.10 27.88
CA GLN A 44 -35.89 25.94 29.34
C GLN A 44 -35.24 24.64 29.83
N VAL A 45 -35.67 23.51 29.27
CA VAL A 45 -35.18 22.18 29.66
C VAL A 45 -33.67 22.02 29.42
N PRO A 46 -33.12 22.34 28.23
CA PRO A 46 -31.69 22.14 27.96
C PRO A 46 -30.78 23.14 28.68
N THR A 47 -31.23 24.37 28.92
CA THR A 47 -30.40 25.37 29.59
C THR A 47 -30.50 25.30 31.13
N GLY A 48 -31.66 24.87 31.65
CA GLY A 48 -31.96 24.84 33.09
C GLY A 48 -32.36 26.20 33.67
N TYR A 49 -32.67 27.19 32.83
CA TYR A 49 -33.06 28.54 33.26
C TYR A 49 -34.55 28.80 33.00
N GLY A 50 -35.18 29.58 33.88
CA GLY A 50 -36.59 29.98 33.75
C GLY A 50 -36.84 30.93 32.57
N LYS A 51 -38.09 30.99 32.08
CA LYS A 51 -38.50 31.84 30.93
C LYS A 51 -38.12 33.31 31.09
N SER A 52 -38.29 33.85 32.29
CA SER A 52 -37.95 35.25 32.60
C SER A 52 -36.46 35.52 32.49
N ALA A 53 -35.61 34.62 33.02
CA ALA A 53 -34.15 34.73 32.93
C ALA A 53 -33.68 34.62 31.47
N ILE A 54 -34.19 33.65 30.71
CA ILE A 54 -33.89 33.49 29.29
C ILE A 54 -34.30 34.75 28.50
N SER A 55 -35.48 35.30 28.78
CA SER A 55 -35.93 36.53 28.12
C SER A 55 -35.05 37.73 28.48
N SER A 56 -34.61 37.86 29.73
CA SER A 56 -33.75 38.95 30.20
C SER A 56 -32.35 38.90 29.57
N PHE A 57 -31.79 37.69 29.39
CA PHE A 57 -30.53 37.48 28.69
C PHE A 57 -30.65 37.78 27.19
N LEU A 58 -31.73 37.33 26.56
CA LEU A 58 -31.96 37.56 25.14
C LEU A 58 -32.38 39.01 24.84
N SER A 59 -32.88 39.79 25.81
CA SER A 59 -33.18 41.23 25.63
C SER A 59 -32.00 42.15 25.92
N GLY A 60 -30.88 41.62 26.41
CA GLY A 60 -29.72 42.40 26.81
C GLY A 60 -29.92 43.18 28.12
N GLN A 61 -31.00 42.90 28.85
CA GLN A 61 -31.28 43.54 30.14
C GLN A 61 -30.30 43.08 31.22
N THR A 62 -29.94 41.80 31.21
CA THR A 62 -28.94 41.23 32.12
C THR A 62 -27.85 40.51 31.31
N VAL A 63 -26.61 40.57 31.81
CA VAL A 63 -25.49 39.85 31.16
C VAL A 63 -25.63 38.36 31.44
N PRO A 64 -25.72 37.49 30.41
CA PRO A 64 -25.85 36.05 30.61
C PRO A 64 -24.62 35.44 31.28
N THR A 65 -24.81 34.41 32.09
CA THR A 65 -23.71 33.64 32.66
C THR A 65 -23.02 32.81 31.57
N LYS A 66 -21.71 32.59 31.67
CA LYS A 66 -20.95 31.71 30.75
C LYS A 66 -21.60 30.33 30.59
N ALA A 67 -22.11 29.75 31.67
CA ALA A 67 -22.81 28.46 31.65
C ALA A 67 -24.08 28.47 30.79
N PHE A 68 -24.84 29.58 30.78
CA PHE A 68 -26.02 29.72 29.93
C PHE A 68 -25.62 29.76 28.46
N VAL A 69 -24.63 30.58 28.10
CA VAL A 69 -24.14 30.71 26.71
C VAL A 69 -23.66 29.37 26.17
N VAL A 70 -22.87 28.62 26.95
CA VAL A 70 -22.37 27.30 26.54
C VAL A 70 -23.52 26.32 26.28
N LYS A 71 -24.47 26.21 27.22
CA LYS A 71 -25.62 25.31 27.07
C LYS A 71 -26.52 25.70 25.89
N LEU A 72 -26.72 27.00 25.68
CA LEU A 72 -27.52 27.52 24.57
C LEU A 72 -26.85 27.20 23.22
N VAL A 73 -25.58 27.51 23.05
CA VAL A 73 -24.85 27.28 21.80
C VAL A 73 -24.80 25.78 21.47
N ASN A 74 -24.52 24.92 22.46
CA ASN A 74 -24.51 23.46 22.27
C ASN A 74 -25.87 22.90 21.85
N TYR A 75 -26.97 23.47 22.36
CA TYR A 75 -28.31 22.99 22.05
C TYR A 75 -28.83 23.50 20.69
N VAL A 76 -28.48 24.74 20.34
CA VAL A 76 -29.06 25.47 19.20
C VAL A 76 -28.21 25.31 17.94
N THR A 77 -26.92 24.98 18.07
CA THR A 77 -25.98 24.92 16.94
C THR A 77 -25.66 23.48 16.56
N HIS A 78 -25.62 23.18 15.26
CA HIS A 78 -25.21 21.88 14.73
C HIS A 78 -23.78 21.51 15.20
N PRO A 79 -23.47 20.24 15.53
CA PRO A 79 -22.17 19.83 16.10
C PRO A 79 -20.94 20.35 15.37
N ARG A 80 -20.98 20.41 14.03
CA ARG A 80 -19.88 20.93 13.19
C ARG A 80 -19.63 22.44 13.34
N GLN A 81 -20.64 23.23 13.69
CA GLN A 81 -20.54 24.70 13.81
C GLN A 81 -20.39 25.17 15.26
N GLN A 82 -20.52 24.26 16.24
CA GLN A 82 -20.38 24.57 17.66
C GLN A 82 -19.06 25.26 18.02
N PRO A 83 -17.85 24.84 17.55
CA PRO A 83 -16.61 25.47 17.99
C PRO A 83 -16.51 26.94 17.57
N THR A 84 -16.91 27.26 16.32
CA THR A 84 -16.89 28.61 15.78
C THR A 84 -17.91 29.51 16.49
N SER A 85 -19.15 29.04 16.62
CA SER A 85 -20.22 29.78 17.31
C SER A 85 -19.93 29.96 18.81
N MET A 86 -19.29 28.98 19.44
CA MET A 86 -18.90 29.06 20.86
C MET A 86 -17.80 30.10 21.06
N LYS A 87 -16.77 30.12 20.21
CA LYS A 87 -15.67 31.09 20.28
C LYS A 87 -16.20 32.52 20.15
N GLU A 88 -17.09 32.76 19.19
CA GLU A 88 -17.67 34.08 18.95
C GLU A 88 -18.61 34.52 20.09
N ALA A 89 -19.47 33.61 20.58
CA ALA A 89 -20.34 33.90 21.71
C ALA A 89 -19.56 34.24 22.99
N LEU A 90 -18.44 33.54 23.25
CA LEU A 90 -17.57 33.82 24.40
C LEU A 90 -16.79 35.13 24.25
N ARG A 91 -16.38 35.49 23.03
CA ARG A 91 -15.76 36.79 22.72
C ARG A 91 -16.70 37.95 23.04
N LEU A 92 -17.93 37.88 22.55
CA LEU A 92 -18.97 38.87 22.81
C LEU A 92 -19.37 38.93 24.29
N LEU A 93 -19.37 37.77 24.98
CA LEU A 93 -19.59 37.73 26.42
C LEU A 93 -18.50 38.47 27.21
N ALA A 94 -17.23 38.31 26.83
CA ALA A 94 -16.13 39.00 27.46
C ALA A 94 -16.21 40.52 27.24
N ALA A 95 -16.59 40.96 26.04
CA ALA A 95 -16.82 42.37 25.72
C ALA A 95 -17.98 42.97 26.55
N ALA A 96 -19.10 42.24 26.66
CA ALA A 96 -20.27 42.67 27.44
C ALA A 96 -20.01 42.74 28.97
N GLN A 97 -19.03 41.98 29.47
CA GLN A 97 -18.60 42.01 30.87
C GLN A 97 -17.63 43.16 31.20
N ARG A 98 -16.92 43.69 30.19
CA ARG A 98 -15.98 44.81 30.32
C ARG A 98 -16.35 45.94 29.34
N PRO A 99 -17.43 46.68 29.61
CA PRO A 99 -17.84 47.77 28.72
C PRO A 99 -16.73 48.83 28.66
N GLN A 100 -16.34 49.22 27.45
CA GLN A 100 -15.43 50.35 27.27
C GLN A 100 -16.18 51.65 27.61
N PRO A 101 -15.54 52.62 28.30
CA PRO A 101 -16.20 53.88 28.63
C PRO A 101 -16.49 54.68 27.35
N ALA A 102 -17.78 55.01 27.14
CA ALA A 102 -18.20 55.87 26.04
C ALA A 102 -17.66 57.31 26.23
N PRO A 103 -17.30 58.02 25.15
CA PRO A 103 -16.92 59.43 25.23
C PRO A 103 -18.14 60.27 25.63
N ALA A 104 -17.97 61.14 26.64
CA ALA A 104 -19.05 61.94 27.20
C ALA A 104 -19.64 62.92 26.15
N PRO A 105 -20.98 62.99 26.01
CA PRO A 105 -21.61 63.97 25.14
C PRO A 105 -21.75 65.30 25.88
N GLY A 106 -21.00 66.33 25.46
CA GLY A 106 -21.18 67.69 25.98
C GLY A 106 -19.92 68.49 26.26
N GLY A 107 -18.88 68.39 25.43
CA GLY A 107 -17.74 69.30 25.47
C GLY A 107 -17.56 69.96 24.11
N LEU A 108 -18.01 71.21 23.97
CA LEU A 108 -17.68 72.07 22.83
C LEU A 108 -16.15 72.09 22.64
N PRO A 109 -15.61 71.82 21.44
CA PRO A 109 -14.19 72.01 21.21
C PRO A 109 -13.94 73.51 21.06
N VAL A 110 -13.34 74.10 22.10
CA VAL A 110 -12.67 75.40 22.03
C VAL A 110 -11.61 75.32 20.93
N PRO A 111 -11.54 76.27 19.98
CA PRO A 111 -10.59 76.20 18.89
C PRO A 111 -9.20 76.47 19.44
N ARG A 112 -8.41 75.41 19.63
CA ARG A 112 -6.96 75.52 19.72
C ARG A 112 -6.44 75.58 18.30
N THR A 113 -5.86 76.72 17.96
CA THR A 113 -5.00 76.91 16.79
C THR A 113 -3.91 75.83 16.79
N ALA A 114 -4.12 74.78 15.99
CA ALA A 114 -3.13 73.76 15.72
C ALA A 114 -2.29 74.20 14.50
N PRO A 115 -0.97 73.91 14.50
CA PRO A 115 -0.09 74.22 13.38
C PRO A 115 -0.52 73.44 12.12
N GLU A 116 -0.22 73.97 10.95
CA GLU A 116 -0.63 73.45 9.62
C GLU A 116 -0.26 71.98 9.36
N SER A 117 0.57 71.35 10.20
CA SER A 117 0.86 69.91 10.17
C SER A 117 -0.33 69.01 10.53
N SER A 118 -1.29 69.47 11.34
CA SER A 118 -2.43 68.64 11.77
C SER A 118 -3.53 68.51 10.72
N LEU A 119 -3.63 69.45 9.78
CA LEU A 119 -4.59 69.38 8.65
C LEU A 119 -4.12 68.37 7.61
N ALA A 120 -2.81 68.29 7.36
CA ALA A 120 -2.22 67.27 6.49
C ALA A 120 -2.36 65.86 7.11
N GLU A 121 -2.10 65.70 8.42
CA GLU A 121 -2.33 64.43 9.13
C GLU A 121 -3.81 64.03 9.17
N ALA A 122 -4.74 64.97 9.36
CA ALA A 122 -6.17 64.69 9.32
C ALA A 122 -6.67 64.32 7.91
N ALA A 123 -6.13 64.97 6.87
CA ALA A 123 -6.40 64.60 5.48
C ALA A 123 -5.84 63.21 5.15
N LEU A 124 -4.60 62.91 5.56
CA LEU A 124 -3.98 61.58 5.43
C LEU A 124 -4.76 60.50 6.20
N ALA A 125 -5.23 60.79 7.42
CA ALA A 125 -6.06 59.88 8.19
C ALA A 125 -7.42 59.62 7.52
N SER A 126 -8.02 60.63 6.88
CA SER A 126 -9.26 60.46 6.12
C SER A 126 -9.07 59.63 4.84
N VAL A 127 -7.92 59.78 4.17
CA VAL A 127 -7.55 59.01 2.99
C VAL A 127 -7.21 57.57 3.38
N ALA A 128 -6.50 57.37 4.50
CA ALA A 128 -6.23 56.04 5.06
C ALA A 128 -7.53 55.33 5.50
N ALA A 129 -8.47 56.05 6.12
CA ALA A 129 -9.76 55.49 6.53
C ALA A 129 -10.63 55.08 5.33
N THR A 130 -10.65 55.89 4.27
CA THR A 130 -11.37 55.56 3.03
C THR A 130 -10.71 54.42 2.26
N ALA A 131 -9.37 54.33 2.24
CA ALA A 131 -8.65 53.19 1.70
C ALA A 131 -8.90 51.89 2.49
N GLN A 132 -8.99 51.97 3.82
CA GLN A 132 -9.35 50.83 4.67
C GLN A 132 -10.81 50.38 4.47
N ASP A 133 -11.76 51.30 4.31
CA ASP A 133 -13.15 50.95 4.01
C ASP A 133 -13.29 50.30 2.62
N GLN A 134 -12.53 50.77 1.63
CA GLN A 134 -12.44 50.14 0.31
C GLN A 134 -11.82 48.74 0.38
N ALA A 135 -10.75 48.56 1.15
CA ALA A 135 -10.12 47.25 1.35
C ALA A 135 -11.07 46.27 2.07
N ALA A 136 -11.83 46.73 3.07
CA ALA A 136 -12.81 45.92 3.77
C ALA A 136 -13.94 45.44 2.83
N LYS A 137 -14.47 46.33 1.98
CA LYS A 137 -15.48 45.98 0.97
C LYS A 137 -14.94 45.00 -0.07
N ALA A 138 -13.71 45.18 -0.54
CA ALA A 138 -13.09 44.25 -1.48
C ALA A 138 -12.88 42.86 -0.84
N HIS A 139 -12.47 42.79 0.42
CA HIS A 139 -12.37 41.53 1.16
C HIS A 139 -13.73 40.83 1.34
N GLU A 140 -14.81 41.57 1.59
CA GLU A 140 -16.16 41.01 1.67
C GLU A 140 -16.63 40.45 0.32
N GLN A 141 -16.38 41.17 -0.78
CA GLN A 141 -16.70 40.70 -2.13
C GLN A 141 -15.91 39.45 -2.51
N LEU A 142 -14.64 39.38 -2.11
CA LEU A 142 -13.79 38.21 -2.34
C LEU A 142 -14.27 37.01 -1.53
N ALA A 143 -14.67 37.22 -0.26
CA ALA A 143 -15.27 36.17 0.56
C ALA A 143 -16.57 35.62 -0.06
N GLN A 144 -17.46 36.49 -0.55
CA GLN A 144 -18.68 36.10 -1.25
C GLN A 144 -18.38 35.35 -2.56
N ALA A 145 -17.35 35.78 -3.31
CA ALA A 145 -16.91 35.10 -4.53
C ALA A 145 -16.38 33.69 -4.24
N HIS A 146 -15.65 33.51 -3.14
CA HIS A 146 -15.19 32.19 -2.69
C HIS A 146 -16.32 31.27 -2.27
N GLU A 147 -17.30 31.75 -1.52
CA GLU A 147 -18.49 30.98 -1.13
C GLU A 147 -19.26 30.52 -2.38
N ARG A 148 -19.48 31.41 -3.34
CA ARG A 148 -20.15 31.09 -4.62
C ARG A 148 -19.35 30.09 -5.47
N ASN A 149 -18.02 30.16 -5.43
CA ASN A 149 -17.15 29.21 -6.11
C ASN A 149 -17.25 27.81 -5.47
N GLN A 150 -17.32 27.73 -4.14
CA GLN A 150 -17.54 26.46 -3.43
C GLN A 150 -18.89 25.82 -3.81
N GLU A 151 -19.97 26.60 -3.82
CA GLU A 151 -21.30 26.12 -4.26
C GLU A 151 -21.25 25.52 -5.68
N LEU A 152 -20.61 26.21 -6.63
CA LEU A 152 -20.50 25.74 -8.01
C LEU A 152 -19.59 24.52 -8.17
N VAL A 153 -18.53 24.41 -7.35
CA VAL A 153 -17.67 23.22 -7.33
C VAL A 153 -18.46 22.01 -6.82
N GLU A 154 -19.29 22.17 -5.79
CA GLU A 154 -20.19 21.12 -5.31
C GLU A 154 -21.23 20.73 -6.36
N GLU A 155 -21.87 21.70 -7.02
CA GLU A 155 -22.84 21.45 -8.09
C GLU A 155 -22.19 20.71 -9.27
N ARG A 156 -20.97 21.10 -9.66
CA ARG A 156 -20.17 20.39 -10.68
C ARG A 156 -19.89 18.95 -10.26
N GLY A 157 -19.54 18.73 -9.00
CA GLY A 157 -19.33 17.38 -8.45
C GLY A 157 -20.57 16.51 -8.59
N ARG A 158 -21.75 17.04 -8.21
CA ARG A 158 -23.04 16.35 -8.33
C ARG A 158 -23.41 16.05 -9.79
N THR A 159 -23.25 17.00 -10.71
CA THR A 159 -23.52 16.79 -12.14
C THR A 159 -22.54 15.79 -12.76
N GLN A 160 -21.26 15.82 -12.39
CA GLN A 160 -20.27 14.86 -12.88
C GLN A 160 -20.61 13.43 -12.42
N GLN A 161 -21.06 13.25 -11.18
CA GLN A 161 -21.52 11.96 -10.68
C GLN A 161 -22.75 11.45 -11.45
N LEU A 162 -23.71 12.34 -11.75
CA LEU A 162 -24.89 12.01 -12.55
C LEU A 162 -24.53 11.60 -13.99
N VAL A 163 -23.60 12.32 -14.64
CA VAL A 163 -23.10 11.97 -15.99
C VAL A 163 -22.44 10.58 -15.99
N LEU A 164 -21.65 10.25 -14.97
CA LEU A 164 -21.01 8.94 -14.85
C LEU A 164 -22.03 7.82 -14.68
N ASN A 165 -23.01 8.00 -13.78
CA ASN A 165 -24.08 7.02 -13.56
C ASN A 165 -24.92 6.80 -14.82
N LEU A 166 -25.35 7.87 -15.48
CA LEU A 166 -26.09 7.78 -16.74
C LEU A 166 -25.27 7.12 -17.85
N SER A 167 -23.97 7.41 -17.95
CA SER A 167 -23.11 6.78 -18.97
C SER A 167 -22.98 5.27 -18.79
N ARG A 168 -22.93 4.79 -17.54
CA ARG A 168 -22.89 3.36 -17.21
C ARG A 168 -24.22 2.69 -17.53
N PHE A 169 -25.32 3.32 -17.14
CA PHE A 169 -26.67 2.83 -17.41
C PHE A 169 -26.93 2.74 -18.93
N THR A 170 -26.50 3.73 -19.71
CA THR A 170 -26.62 3.65 -21.18
C THR A 170 -25.80 2.51 -21.80
N ALA A 171 -24.62 2.21 -21.26
CA ALA A 171 -23.78 1.12 -21.76
C ALA A 171 -24.40 -0.26 -21.44
N GLU A 172 -24.98 -0.41 -20.25
CA GLU A 172 -25.70 -1.62 -19.85
C GLU A 172 -26.96 -1.84 -20.70
N LEU A 173 -27.75 -0.79 -20.93
CA LEU A 173 -28.90 -0.87 -21.83
C LEU A 173 -28.50 -1.21 -23.27
N GLN A 174 -27.40 -0.63 -23.77
CA GLN A 174 -26.88 -0.97 -25.11
C GLN A 174 -26.52 -2.45 -25.21
N GLN A 175 -25.84 -2.99 -24.20
CA GLN A 175 -25.50 -4.40 -24.17
C GLN A 175 -26.76 -5.29 -24.16
N GLN A 176 -27.76 -4.96 -23.33
CA GLN A 176 -29.02 -5.70 -23.26
C GLN A 176 -29.79 -5.67 -24.58
N VAL A 177 -29.83 -4.51 -25.25
CA VAL A 177 -30.44 -4.37 -26.58
C VAL A 177 -29.72 -5.27 -27.58
N THR A 178 -28.38 -5.21 -27.67
CA THR A 178 -27.63 -6.06 -28.61
C THR A 178 -27.79 -7.56 -28.33
N THR A 179 -27.84 -7.97 -27.06
CA THR A 179 -28.03 -9.38 -26.71
C THR A 179 -29.44 -9.87 -27.05
N LEU A 180 -30.46 -9.02 -26.92
CA LEU A 180 -31.83 -9.36 -27.31
C LEU A 180 -32.04 -9.30 -28.82
N GLU A 181 -31.35 -8.41 -29.54
CA GLU A 181 -31.31 -8.41 -31.00
C GLU A 181 -30.69 -9.70 -31.54
N ASP A 182 -29.59 -10.17 -30.93
CA ASP A 182 -28.94 -11.44 -31.31
C ASP A 182 -29.80 -12.67 -31.01
N GLN A 183 -30.68 -12.60 -30.02
CA GLN A 183 -31.61 -13.68 -29.60
C GLN A 183 -33.00 -13.55 -30.22
N TYR A 184 -33.18 -12.62 -31.15
CA TYR A 184 -34.47 -12.35 -31.76
C TYR A 184 -34.86 -13.46 -32.75
N ASP A 185 -35.76 -14.34 -32.32
CA ASP A 185 -36.53 -15.22 -33.20
C ASP A 185 -37.86 -14.53 -33.56
N GLU A 186 -38.19 -14.44 -34.86
CA GLU A 186 -39.37 -13.73 -35.39
C GLU A 186 -40.72 -14.19 -34.82
N GLU A 187 -40.79 -15.39 -34.21
CA GLU A 187 -42.03 -15.94 -33.67
C GLU A 187 -42.38 -15.47 -32.25
N ASN A 188 -41.52 -14.70 -31.57
CA ASN A 188 -41.71 -14.37 -30.15
C ASN A 188 -42.10 -12.90 -29.91
N GLU A 189 -43.41 -12.61 -29.95
CA GLU A 189 -44.00 -11.26 -29.73
C GLU A 189 -43.55 -10.59 -28.42
N GLU A 190 -43.27 -11.39 -27.37
CA GLU A 190 -42.80 -10.88 -26.07
C GLU A 190 -41.40 -10.25 -26.17
N ASN A 191 -40.51 -10.83 -26.99
CA ASN A 191 -39.17 -10.30 -27.23
C ASN A 191 -39.24 -8.99 -28.03
N GLU A 192 -40.17 -8.86 -28.97
CA GLU A 192 -40.37 -7.64 -29.74
C GLU A 192 -40.83 -6.47 -28.83
N ALA A 193 -41.81 -6.71 -27.96
CA ALA A 193 -42.26 -5.70 -27.00
C ALA A 193 -41.15 -5.27 -26.04
N ARG A 194 -40.34 -6.23 -25.57
CA ARG A 194 -39.20 -5.97 -24.68
C ARG A 194 -38.08 -5.19 -25.37
N LEU A 195 -37.79 -5.51 -26.63
CA LEU A 195 -36.81 -4.79 -27.44
C LEU A 195 -37.23 -3.33 -27.66
N ARG A 196 -38.51 -3.10 -28.00
CA ARG A 196 -39.09 -1.74 -28.12
C ARG A 196 -38.95 -0.96 -26.81
N GLN A 197 -39.31 -1.58 -25.68
CA GLN A 197 -39.20 -0.96 -24.37
C GLN A 197 -37.76 -0.56 -24.01
N LEU A 198 -36.79 -1.44 -24.23
CA LEU A 198 -35.38 -1.16 -23.94
C LEU A 198 -34.79 -0.09 -24.87
N THR A 199 -35.19 -0.10 -26.14
CA THR A 199 -34.80 0.92 -27.11
C THR A 199 -35.31 2.31 -26.70
N ASP A 200 -36.56 2.41 -26.26
CA ASP A 200 -37.14 3.66 -25.76
C ASP A 200 -36.46 4.15 -24.48
N GLN A 201 -36.17 3.23 -23.55
CA GLN A 201 -35.43 3.54 -22.32
C GLN A 201 -34.02 4.05 -22.62
N LEU A 202 -33.33 3.43 -23.59
CA LEU A 202 -32.01 3.85 -24.05
C LEU A 202 -32.07 5.25 -24.68
N ALA A 203 -33.06 5.53 -25.53
CA ALA A 203 -33.25 6.85 -26.12
C ALA A 203 -33.55 7.92 -25.06
N ALA A 204 -34.34 7.59 -24.02
CA ALA A 204 -34.59 8.47 -22.89
C ALA A 204 -33.30 8.76 -22.09
N ALA A 205 -32.56 7.71 -21.70
CA ALA A 205 -31.31 7.83 -20.95
C ALA A 205 -30.24 8.63 -21.72
N GLN A 206 -30.12 8.43 -23.04
CA GLN A 206 -29.21 9.21 -23.88
C GLN A 206 -29.59 10.70 -23.94
N ARG A 207 -30.89 11.03 -23.96
CA ARG A 207 -31.35 12.43 -23.90
C ARG A 207 -31.00 13.08 -22.56
N GLU A 208 -31.19 12.37 -21.44
CA GLU A 208 -30.79 12.85 -20.12
C GLU A 208 -29.28 13.02 -19.98
N LEU A 209 -28.50 12.08 -20.52
CA LEU A 209 -27.04 12.18 -20.52
C LEU A 209 -26.55 13.42 -21.28
N ARG A 210 -27.18 13.75 -22.42
CA ARG A 210 -26.87 14.99 -23.17
C ARG A 210 -27.23 16.24 -22.36
N ARG A 211 -28.38 16.28 -21.70
CA ARG A 211 -28.78 17.40 -20.82
C ARG A 211 -27.81 17.58 -19.66
N ALA A 212 -27.41 16.48 -19.02
CA ALA A 212 -26.46 16.50 -17.91
C ALA A 212 -25.07 16.99 -18.33
N ARG A 213 -24.60 16.59 -19.52
CA ARG A 213 -23.33 17.11 -20.08
C ARG A 213 -23.41 18.60 -20.39
N ALA A 214 -24.51 19.07 -20.99
CA ALA A 214 -24.71 20.49 -21.25
C ALA A 214 -24.72 21.33 -19.95
N SER A 215 -25.41 20.85 -18.90
CA SER A 215 -25.41 21.50 -17.59
C SER A 215 -24.01 21.55 -16.97
N ARG A 216 -23.24 20.46 -17.06
CA ARG A 216 -21.82 20.45 -16.63
C ARG A 216 -21.01 21.52 -17.36
N ASP A 217 -21.11 21.57 -18.68
CA ASP A 217 -20.33 22.52 -19.49
C ASP A 217 -20.72 23.97 -19.14
N GLU A 218 -22.00 24.25 -18.87
CA GLU A 218 -22.46 25.55 -18.37
C GLU A 218 -21.80 25.91 -17.02
N THR A 219 -21.82 24.99 -16.04
CA THR A 219 -21.17 25.21 -14.73
C THR A 219 -19.66 25.46 -14.87
N GLU A 220 -18.99 24.79 -15.81
CA GLU A 220 -17.57 25.01 -16.06
C GLU A 220 -17.30 26.42 -16.62
N THR A 221 -18.17 26.92 -17.52
CA THR A 221 -18.03 28.30 -18.01
C THR A 221 -18.29 29.35 -16.93
N LEU A 222 -19.20 29.08 -15.98
CA LEU A 222 -19.47 29.96 -14.85
C LEU A 222 -18.31 29.97 -13.86
N LEU A 223 -17.74 28.80 -13.56
CA LEU A 223 -16.52 28.67 -12.74
C LEU A 223 -15.33 29.40 -13.36
N ALA A 224 -15.14 29.28 -14.67
CA ALA A 224 -14.08 30.01 -15.38
C ALA A 224 -14.27 31.53 -15.28
N ARG A 225 -15.51 32.03 -15.43
CA ARG A 225 -15.83 33.45 -15.28
C ARG A 225 -15.61 33.95 -13.85
N LEU A 226 -16.01 33.19 -12.85
CA LEU A 226 -15.82 33.57 -11.45
C LEU A 226 -14.37 33.56 -11.01
N ARG A 227 -13.56 32.60 -11.47
CA ARG A 227 -12.11 32.59 -11.23
C ARG A 227 -11.46 33.84 -11.79
N LYS A 228 -11.75 34.19 -13.05
CA LYS A 228 -11.26 35.42 -13.66
C LYS A 228 -11.64 36.65 -12.83
N ARG A 229 -12.88 36.72 -12.34
CA ARG A 229 -13.32 37.85 -11.50
C ARG A 229 -12.63 37.89 -10.13
N SER A 230 -12.35 36.74 -9.54
CA SER A 230 -11.56 36.63 -8.30
C SER A 230 -10.15 37.16 -8.51
N ASP A 231 -9.50 36.75 -9.60
CA ASP A 231 -8.14 37.19 -9.95
C ASP A 231 -8.08 38.71 -10.18
N GLU A 232 -9.09 39.28 -10.87
CA GLU A 232 -9.24 40.73 -11.04
C GLU A 232 -9.36 41.47 -9.70
N LEU A 233 -10.19 40.97 -8.77
CA LEU A 233 -10.37 41.57 -7.44
C LEU A 233 -9.10 41.47 -6.57
N GLU A 234 -8.35 40.37 -6.67
CA GLU A 234 -7.06 40.23 -6.00
C GLU A 234 -6.02 41.22 -6.54
N GLU A 235 -6.04 41.49 -7.85
CA GLU A 235 -5.16 42.47 -8.46
C GLU A 235 -5.56 43.91 -8.07
N GLU A 236 -6.85 44.23 -7.99
CA GLU A 236 -7.35 45.51 -7.45
C GLU A 236 -6.92 45.72 -5.97
N LEU A 237 -6.96 44.65 -5.16
CA LEU A 237 -6.45 44.66 -3.77
C LEU A 237 -4.93 44.84 -3.71
N ALA A 238 -4.18 44.21 -4.62
CA ALA A 238 -2.73 44.37 -4.68
C ALA A 238 -2.36 45.81 -5.10
N GLN A 239 -3.11 46.40 -6.04
CA GLN A 239 -2.91 47.79 -6.46
C GLN A 239 -3.24 48.79 -5.35
N SER A 240 -4.36 48.61 -4.64
CA SER A 240 -4.71 49.48 -3.50
C SER A 240 -3.70 49.38 -2.34
N ARG A 241 -3.11 48.20 -2.10
CA ARG A 241 -2.01 48.05 -1.13
C ARG A 241 -0.74 48.79 -1.58
N ARG A 242 -0.41 48.74 -2.87
CA ARG A 242 0.75 49.47 -3.42
C ARG A 242 0.56 50.99 -3.34
N THR A 243 -0.63 51.50 -3.61
CA THR A 243 -0.90 52.94 -3.49
C THR A 243 -0.80 53.42 -2.05
N VAL A 244 -1.31 52.66 -1.08
CA VAL A 244 -1.14 52.97 0.36
C VAL A 244 0.34 52.92 0.76
N ALA A 245 1.10 51.92 0.30
CA ALA A 245 2.54 51.82 0.59
C ALA A 245 3.39 52.94 -0.05
N SER A 246 2.87 53.62 -1.08
CA SER A 246 3.55 54.74 -1.73
C SER A 246 3.31 56.10 -1.04
N LEU A 247 2.40 56.16 -0.07
CA LEU A 247 2.22 57.36 0.76
C LEU A 247 3.36 57.38 1.79
N GLU A 248 4.19 58.41 1.70
CA GLU A 248 5.45 58.60 2.43
C GLU A 248 5.26 58.41 3.96
N GLU A 249 5.92 57.38 4.50
CA GLU A 249 5.84 57.02 5.92
C GLU A 249 6.39 58.15 6.82
N PRO A 250 5.62 58.65 7.80
CA PRO A 250 6.17 59.57 8.78
C PRO A 250 7.21 58.82 9.64
N LYS A 251 8.44 59.33 9.69
CA LYS A 251 9.54 58.76 10.47
C LYS A 251 9.18 58.70 11.96
N LEU A 252 8.74 57.53 12.43
CA LEU A 252 8.61 57.24 13.86
C LEU A 252 10.00 57.03 14.50
N PRO A 253 10.15 57.27 15.81
CA PRO A 253 11.37 56.94 16.54
C PRO A 253 11.72 55.45 16.46
N GLU A 254 13.00 55.14 16.27
CA GLU A 254 13.53 53.80 15.94
C GLU A 254 13.09 52.69 16.93
N GLU A 255 12.97 53.03 18.22
CA GLU A 255 12.52 52.09 19.27
C GLU A 255 11.04 51.70 19.16
N LEU A 256 10.17 52.62 18.75
CA LEU A 256 8.75 52.34 18.50
C LEU A 256 8.56 51.61 17.17
N GLN A 257 9.42 51.89 16.19
CA GLN A 257 9.42 51.24 14.89
C GLN A 257 9.79 49.76 15.03
N GLU A 258 10.79 49.43 15.84
CA GLU A 258 11.19 48.04 16.09
C GLU A 258 10.14 47.27 16.92
N ALA A 259 9.48 47.92 17.87
CA ALA A 259 8.41 47.31 18.66
C ALA A 259 7.14 47.05 17.83
N CYS A 260 6.72 48.00 17.00
CA CYS A 260 5.61 47.82 16.05
C CYS A 260 5.92 46.75 15.01
N PHE A 261 7.14 46.76 14.45
CA PHE A 261 7.56 45.76 13.47
C PHE A 261 7.56 44.36 14.07
N ARG A 262 8.06 44.16 15.30
CA ARG A 262 8.01 42.85 15.97
C ARG A 262 6.58 42.40 16.27
N ALA A 263 5.70 43.29 16.71
CA ALA A 263 4.30 42.97 16.97
C ALA A 263 3.54 42.58 15.69
N ASP A 264 3.78 43.28 14.59
CA ASP A 264 3.19 42.95 13.28
C ASP A 264 3.80 41.69 12.67
N PHE A 265 5.11 41.47 12.84
CA PHE A 265 5.78 40.26 12.37
C PHE A 265 5.29 39.01 13.11
N ASP A 266 5.11 39.09 14.43
CA ASP A 266 4.53 38.00 15.23
C ASP A 266 3.06 37.72 14.87
N ASN A 267 2.28 38.76 14.57
CA ASN A 267 0.92 38.59 14.07
C ASN A 267 0.89 37.98 12.67
N ALA A 268 1.81 38.37 11.78
CA ALA A 268 1.95 37.78 10.45
C ALA A 268 2.37 36.31 10.51
N LEU A 269 3.29 35.96 11.42
CA LEU A 269 3.70 34.57 11.67
C LEU A 269 2.54 33.72 12.20
N ARG A 270 1.79 34.22 13.19
CA ARG A 270 0.60 33.52 13.70
C ARG A 270 -0.48 33.36 12.64
N ALA A 271 -0.67 34.36 11.78
CA ALA A 271 -1.60 34.27 10.66
C ALA A 271 -1.13 33.22 9.64
N ALA A 272 0.16 33.21 9.30
CA ALA A 272 0.75 32.23 8.38
C ALA A 272 0.69 30.80 8.93
N GLU A 273 0.98 30.58 10.21
CA GLU A 273 0.79 29.29 10.89
C GLU A 273 -0.69 28.89 10.92
N GLY A 274 -1.60 29.86 11.13
CA GLY A 274 -3.04 29.66 11.03
C GLY A 274 -3.45 29.15 9.64
N PHE A 275 -2.99 29.81 8.57
CA PHE A 275 -3.27 29.38 7.19
C PHE A 275 -2.64 28.02 6.84
N LEU A 276 -1.45 27.74 7.34
CA LEU A 276 -0.79 26.45 7.17
C LEU A 276 -1.57 25.33 7.85
N ASN A 277 -1.99 25.54 9.11
CA ASN A 277 -2.79 24.58 9.86
C ASN A 277 -4.18 24.40 9.26
N ASP A 278 -4.86 25.47 8.84
CA ASP A 278 -6.14 25.38 8.12
C ASP A 278 -5.97 24.65 6.78
N GLY A 279 -4.87 24.90 6.05
CA GLY A 279 -4.55 24.20 4.81
C GLY A 279 -4.19 22.73 5.03
N GLN A 280 -3.66 22.38 6.20
CA GLN A 280 -3.38 21.00 6.59
C GLN A 280 -4.66 20.28 7.00
N GLN A 281 -5.47 20.91 7.85
CA GLN A 281 -6.78 20.40 8.24
C GLN A 281 -7.70 20.23 7.02
N ARG A 282 -7.72 21.16 6.06
CA ARG A 282 -8.48 21.00 4.81
C ARG A 282 -7.91 19.91 3.91
N ARG A 283 -6.59 19.70 3.88
CA ARG A 283 -6.01 18.55 3.16
C ARG A 283 -6.39 17.24 3.82
N ASP A 284 -6.47 17.21 5.14
CA ASP A 284 -6.88 16.03 5.90
C ASP A 284 -8.38 15.80 5.74
N GLU A 285 -9.22 16.83 5.78
CA GLU A 285 -10.66 16.74 5.50
C GLU A 285 -10.94 16.35 4.05
N VAL A 286 -10.21 16.88 3.08
CA VAL A 286 -10.31 16.46 1.66
C VAL A 286 -9.77 15.04 1.51
N SER A 287 -8.70 14.66 2.21
CA SER A 287 -8.18 13.28 2.21
C SER A 287 -9.19 12.30 2.83
N ASP A 288 -9.87 12.70 3.91
CA ASP A 288 -10.87 11.90 4.59
C ASP A 288 -12.19 11.85 3.80
N GLU A 289 -12.59 12.94 3.17
CA GLU A 289 -13.75 12.99 2.26
C GLU A 289 -13.47 12.22 0.97
N TRP A 290 -12.24 12.27 0.44
CA TRP A 290 -11.78 11.41 -0.64
C TRP A 290 -11.55 9.97 -0.16
N SER A 291 -11.42 9.71 1.13
CA SER A 291 -11.39 8.33 1.66
C SER A 291 -12.81 7.76 1.81
N LEU A 292 -13.81 8.62 2.07
CA LEU A 292 -15.24 8.29 2.21
C LEU A 292 -15.96 8.20 0.86
N LEU A 293 -15.72 9.14 -0.05
CA LEU A 293 -16.00 8.99 -1.47
C LEU A 293 -14.85 8.16 -2.05
N LYS A 294 -14.91 6.82 -1.87
CA LYS A 294 -14.01 5.86 -2.52
C LYS A 294 -13.66 6.43 -3.89
N PRO A 295 -12.41 6.89 -4.10
CA PRO A 295 -12.02 7.34 -5.42
C PRO A 295 -12.18 6.13 -6.32
N ARG A 296 -12.04 6.35 -7.61
CA ARG A 296 -11.90 5.32 -8.64
C ARG A 296 -10.65 4.43 -8.44
N GLN A 297 -10.30 4.06 -7.20
CA GLN A 297 -9.43 2.96 -6.81
C GLN A 297 -9.76 1.72 -7.62
N SER A 298 -11.02 1.45 -8.00
CA SER A 298 -11.31 0.29 -8.86
C SER A 298 -10.56 0.35 -10.20
N ALA A 299 -10.50 1.49 -10.90
CA ALA A 299 -9.86 1.56 -12.21
C ALA A 299 -8.33 1.44 -12.09
N MET A 300 -7.71 2.20 -11.19
CA MET A 300 -6.25 2.16 -11.00
C MET A 300 -5.80 0.84 -10.36
N ARG A 301 -6.57 0.28 -9.42
CA ARG A 301 -6.35 -1.06 -8.85
C ARG A 301 -6.60 -2.16 -9.87
N ASN A 302 -7.55 -2.00 -10.80
CA ASN A 302 -7.74 -2.93 -11.91
C ASN A 302 -6.57 -2.88 -12.89
N VAL A 303 -6.04 -1.70 -13.20
CA VAL A 303 -4.83 -1.55 -14.03
C VAL A 303 -3.62 -2.16 -13.32
N ASP A 304 -3.43 -1.91 -12.02
CA ASP A 304 -2.36 -2.52 -11.23
C ASP A 304 -2.53 -4.05 -11.11
N ARG A 305 -3.77 -4.55 -10.96
CA ARG A 305 -4.10 -5.98 -10.94
C ARG A 305 -3.82 -6.62 -12.31
N LEU A 306 -4.22 -5.99 -13.40
CA LEU A 306 -3.93 -6.44 -14.77
C LEU A 306 -2.43 -6.46 -15.03
N GLN A 307 -1.72 -5.39 -14.66
CA GLN A 307 -0.29 -5.31 -14.83
C GLN A 307 0.43 -6.40 -14.02
N THR A 308 0.05 -6.57 -12.75
CA THR A 308 0.62 -7.62 -11.89
C THR A 308 0.27 -9.02 -12.42
N GLY A 309 -0.95 -9.21 -12.91
CA GLY A 309 -1.40 -10.43 -13.56
C GLY A 309 -0.60 -10.75 -14.83
N CYS A 310 -0.36 -9.76 -15.69
CA CYS A 310 0.49 -9.90 -16.87
C CYS A 310 1.93 -10.26 -16.49
N HIS A 311 2.50 -9.64 -15.45
CA HIS A 311 3.84 -10.00 -14.97
C HIS A 311 3.89 -11.45 -14.45
N LEU A 312 2.88 -11.89 -13.70
CA LEU A 312 2.80 -13.26 -13.20
C LEU A 312 2.63 -14.27 -14.35
N LEU A 313 1.75 -13.98 -15.31
CA LEU A 313 1.54 -14.81 -16.49
C LEU A 313 2.84 -14.93 -17.30
N THR A 314 3.54 -13.82 -17.53
CA THR A 314 4.82 -13.81 -18.26
C THR A 314 5.87 -14.67 -17.54
N ARG A 315 5.97 -14.56 -16.21
CA ARG A 315 6.90 -15.37 -15.41
C ARG A 315 6.53 -16.85 -15.43
N ALA A 316 5.24 -17.18 -15.31
CA ALA A 316 4.75 -18.54 -15.36
C ALA A 316 5.03 -19.20 -16.72
N LEU A 317 4.74 -18.49 -17.81
CA LEU A 317 5.06 -18.94 -19.17
C LEU A 317 6.57 -19.11 -19.38
N GLY A 318 7.38 -18.16 -18.89
CA GLY A 318 8.83 -18.27 -18.95
C GLY A 318 9.37 -19.49 -18.20
N CYS A 319 8.86 -19.76 -17.00
CA CYS A 319 9.24 -20.93 -16.20
C CYS A 319 8.81 -22.24 -16.88
N LEU A 320 7.58 -22.29 -17.41
CA LEU A 320 7.07 -23.47 -18.13
C LEU A 320 7.87 -23.74 -19.39
N ALA A 321 8.20 -22.70 -20.17
CA ALA A 321 9.06 -22.79 -21.34
C ALA A 321 10.46 -23.31 -20.99
N MET A 322 11.06 -22.86 -19.88
CA MET A 322 12.35 -23.38 -19.42
C MET A 322 12.26 -24.86 -19.02
N MET A 323 11.25 -25.26 -18.23
CA MET A 323 11.09 -26.64 -17.77
C MET A 323 10.84 -27.60 -18.93
N SER A 324 9.96 -27.22 -19.87
CA SER A 324 9.66 -28.05 -21.05
C SER A 324 10.88 -28.16 -21.96
N ALA A 325 11.59 -27.06 -22.20
CA ALA A 325 12.81 -27.08 -22.99
C ALA A 325 13.90 -27.94 -22.34
N ALA A 326 14.07 -27.88 -21.01
CA ALA A 326 15.05 -28.70 -20.29
C ALA A 326 14.75 -30.20 -20.36
N ALA A 327 13.49 -30.59 -20.17
CA ALA A 327 13.05 -31.97 -20.35
C ALA A 327 13.27 -32.47 -21.79
N LEU A 328 12.87 -31.67 -22.79
CA LEU A 328 13.04 -31.99 -24.21
C LEU A 328 14.51 -32.02 -24.62
N TYR A 329 15.36 -31.16 -24.05
CA TYR A 329 16.80 -31.14 -24.35
C TYR A 329 17.46 -32.45 -23.95
N LEU A 330 17.05 -33.01 -22.80
CA LEU A 330 17.54 -34.27 -22.30
C LEU A 330 17.03 -35.44 -23.16
N ALA A 331 15.77 -35.37 -23.62
CA ALA A 331 15.21 -36.34 -24.57
C ALA A 331 15.94 -36.30 -25.93
N ALA A 332 16.16 -35.11 -26.50
CA ALA A 332 16.89 -34.92 -27.75
C ALA A 332 18.35 -35.39 -27.67
N SER A 333 18.98 -35.22 -26.50
CA SER A 333 20.32 -35.72 -26.24
C SER A 333 20.40 -37.23 -26.24
N ARG A 334 19.33 -37.93 -25.82
CA ARG A 334 19.27 -39.40 -25.84
C ARG A 334 18.96 -39.96 -27.22
N SER A 335 18.13 -39.27 -28.00
CA SER A 335 17.75 -39.71 -29.35
C SER A 335 18.80 -39.40 -30.42
N GLY A 336 19.91 -38.71 -30.06
CA GLY A 336 20.93 -38.28 -31.02
C GLY A 336 20.47 -37.15 -31.95
N ALA A 337 19.38 -36.46 -31.60
CA ALA A 337 18.78 -35.40 -32.41
C ALA A 337 19.47 -34.04 -32.17
N ASP A 338 20.76 -33.95 -32.52
CA ASP A 338 21.61 -32.80 -32.18
C ASP A 338 21.11 -31.45 -32.73
N GLY A 339 20.42 -31.46 -33.88
CA GLY A 339 19.83 -30.24 -34.46
C GLY A 339 18.81 -29.53 -33.56
N TRP A 340 18.11 -30.28 -32.69
CA TRP A 340 17.12 -29.71 -31.77
C TRP A 340 17.74 -29.07 -30.53
N LYS A 341 18.98 -29.44 -30.17
CA LYS A 341 19.64 -28.94 -28.95
C LYS A 341 19.81 -27.43 -28.98
N VAL A 342 20.15 -26.86 -30.14
CA VAL A 342 20.33 -25.41 -30.31
C VAL A 342 19.01 -24.67 -30.12
N LEU A 343 17.93 -25.17 -30.74
CA LEU A 343 16.59 -24.59 -30.61
C LEU A 343 16.08 -24.64 -29.17
N LEU A 344 16.30 -25.77 -28.48
CA LEU A 344 15.89 -25.96 -27.09
C LEU A 344 16.73 -25.10 -26.12
N ALA A 345 18.02 -24.93 -26.38
CA ALA A 345 18.86 -24.00 -25.61
C ALA A 345 18.41 -22.55 -25.79
N ALA A 346 18.06 -22.15 -27.03
CA ALA A 346 17.49 -20.83 -27.29
C ALA A 346 16.16 -20.64 -26.56
N GLN A 347 15.29 -21.65 -26.55
CA GLN A 347 14.02 -21.62 -25.81
C GLN A 347 14.24 -21.48 -24.29
N MET A 348 15.25 -22.16 -23.72
CA MET A 348 15.61 -21.98 -22.31
C MET A 348 16.08 -20.55 -22.02
N LEU A 349 16.88 -19.93 -22.90
CA LEU A 349 17.31 -18.54 -22.75
C LEU A 349 16.14 -17.56 -22.83
N ILE A 350 15.21 -17.78 -23.76
CA ILE A 350 13.97 -16.99 -23.88
C ILE A 350 13.15 -17.10 -22.60
N GLY A 351 12.96 -18.32 -22.08
CA GLY A 351 12.26 -18.55 -20.82
C GLY A 351 12.94 -17.86 -19.64
N LEU A 352 14.28 -17.90 -19.57
CA LEU A 352 15.07 -17.21 -18.54
C LEU A 352 14.90 -15.69 -18.59
N CYS A 353 14.87 -15.12 -19.80
CA CYS A 353 14.57 -13.70 -20.01
C CYS A 353 13.18 -13.33 -19.49
N PHE A 354 12.15 -14.14 -19.78
CA PHE A 354 10.78 -13.90 -19.31
C PHE A 354 10.65 -13.98 -17.77
N VAL A 355 11.30 -14.96 -17.13
CA VAL A 355 11.33 -15.07 -15.66
C VAL A 355 12.04 -13.88 -15.02
N GLY A 356 13.07 -13.35 -15.67
CA GLY A 356 13.86 -12.20 -15.20
C GLY A 356 13.13 -10.87 -15.15
N ASP A 357 11.90 -10.82 -15.68
CA ASP A 357 11.13 -9.59 -15.88
C ASP A 357 11.84 -8.62 -16.85
N PRO A 358 11.77 -8.90 -18.17
CA PRO A 358 12.55 -8.17 -19.17
C PRO A 358 12.06 -6.72 -19.32
N TRP A 359 10.83 -6.44 -18.88
CA TRP A 359 10.18 -5.15 -19.02
C TRP A 359 10.76 -4.07 -18.12
N GLY A 360 11.27 -4.43 -16.94
CA GLY A 360 11.93 -3.47 -16.04
C GLY A 360 13.16 -2.80 -16.66
N PRO A 361 14.18 -3.57 -17.09
CA PRO A 361 15.34 -3.03 -17.79
C PRO A 361 14.96 -2.36 -19.12
N ILE A 362 14.07 -2.97 -19.90
CA ILE A 362 13.62 -2.37 -21.18
C ILE A 362 12.98 -1.01 -20.93
N GLY A 363 12.10 -0.88 -19.92
CA GLY A 363 11.47 0.39 -19.59
C GLY A 363 12.45 1.47 -19.12
N GLN A 364 13.53 1.07 -18.43
CA GLN A 364 14.61 2.00 -18.03
C GLN A 364 15.51 2.39 -19.20
N LEU A 365 15.78 1.47 -20.12
CA LEU A 365 16.60 1.70 -21.31
C LEU A 365 15.83 2.37 -22.44
N TRP A 366 14.50 2.28 -22.44
CA TRP A 366 13.65 2.77 -23.52
C TRP A 366 13.78 4.28 -23.75
N PRO A 367 13.80 5.16 -22.73
CA PRO A 367 14.08 6.58 -22.93
C PRO A 367 15.46 6.83 -23.54
N ALA A 368 16.49 6.09 -23.11
CA ALA A 368 17.83 6.21 -23.66
C ALA A 368 17.88 5.77 -25.13
N PHE A 369 17.28 4.63 -25.46
CA PHE A 369 17.17 4.13 -26.82
C PHE A 369 16.40 5.11 -27.73
N ARG A 370 15.27 5.63 -27.24
CA ARG A 370 14.46 6.64 -27.94
C ARG A 370 15.24 7.93 -28.15
N SER A 371 15.99 8.40 -27.16
CA SER A 371 16.82 9.60 -27.27
C SER A 371 17.94 9.41 -28.30
N GLY A 372 18.56 8.23 -28.36
CA GLY A 372 19.56 7.89 -29.38
C GLY A 372 18.98 7.89 -30.79
N PHE A 373 17.78 7.31 -30.97
CA PHE A 373 17.09 7.30 -32.26
C PHE A 373 16.66 8.71 -32.72
N ARG A 374 16.30 9.59 -31.77
CA ARG A 374 15.89 10.97 -32.03
C ARG A 374 17.04 11.98 -32.01
N ARG A 375 18.27 11.55 -31.69
CA ARG A 375 19.44 12.42 -31.45
C ARG A 375 19.19 13.50 -30.39
N GLU A 376 18.36 13.20 -29.39
CA GLU A 376 18.11 14.07 -28.23
C GLU A 376 19.19 13.82 -27.15
N SER A 377 19.45 14.82 -26.29
CA SER A 377 20.38 14.66 -25.17
C SER A 377 19.91 13.57 -24.21
N MET A 378 20.83 12.71 -23.75
CA MET A 378 20.48 11.55 -22.91
C MET A 378 19.73 11.97 -21.62
N PRO A 379 18.61 11.30 -21.30
CA PRO A 379 17.83 11.59 -20.10
C PRO A 379 18.50 11.02 -18.85
N GLY A 380 19.37 11.80 -18.20
CA GLY A 380 19.91 11.53 -16.86
C GLY A 380 20.71 10.23 -16.67
N PRO A 381 21.39 10.05 -15.52
CA PRO A 381 22.13 8.83 -15.22
C PRO A 381 21.19 7.66 -14.92
N ILE A 382 21.45 6.50 -15.56
CA ILE A 382 20.69 5.26 -15.34
C ILE A 382 21.13 4.63 -14.02
N THR A 383 20.28 4.68 -12.99
CA THR A 383 20.57 4.08 -11.68
C THR A 383 20.16 2.61 -11.65
N ILE A 384 21.13 1.69 -11.61
CA ILE A 384 20.88 0.26 -11.42
C ILE A 384 20.90 -0.05 -9.92
N SER A 385 19.76 -0.44 -9.36
CA SER A 385 19.68 -0.87 -7.96
C SER A 385 20.22 -2.29 -7.80
N THR A 386 21.26 -2.47 -6.98
CA THR A 386 21.82 -3.78 -6.60
C THR A 386 20.77 -4.72 -5.99
N ARG A 387 19.83 -4.17 -5.21
CA ARG A 387 18.70 -4.94 -4.64
C ARG A 387 17.80 -5.53 -5.73
N SER A 388 17.50 -4.75 -6.78
CA SER A 388 16.69 -5.23 -7.91
C SER A 388 17.39 -6.31 -8.72
N MET A 389 18.72 -6.25 -8.81
CA MET A 389 19.52 -7.30 -9.46
C MET A 389 19.58 -8.57 -8.63
N ALA A 390 19.75 -8.45 -7.31
CA ALA A 390 19.74 -9.61 -6.41
C ALA A 390 18.42 -10.40 -6.48
N ILE A 391 17.27 -9.70 -6.49
CA ILE A 391 15.95 -10.34 -6.61
C ILE A 391 15.82 -11.07 -7.96
N ARG A 392 16.27 -10.46 -9.06
CA ARG A 392 16.26 -11.08 -10.41
C ARG A 392 17.18 -12.29 -10.49
N ALA A 393 18.40 -12.18 -9.95
CA ALA A 393 19.34 -13.31 -9.87
C ALA A 393 18.77 -14.48 -9.07
N THR A 394 18.07 -14.20 -7.97
CA THR A 394 17.41 -15.24 -7.16
C THR A 394 16.31 -15.95 -7.97
N ARG A 395 15.51 -15.20 -8.75
CA ARG A 395 14.47 -15.76 -9.62
C ARG A 395 15.03 -16.62 -10.74
N TRP A 396 16.10 -16.15 -11.39
CA TRP A 396 16.84 -16.93 -12.39
C TRP A 396 17.37 -18.23 -11.80
N GLY A 397 17.96 -18.16 -10.61
CA GLY A 397 18.41 -19.34 -9.88
C GLY A 397 17.27 -20.34 -9.63
N SER A 398 16.13 -19.88 -9.12
CA SER A 398 14.99 -20.77 -8.85
C SER A 398 14.35 -21.36 -10.10
N ALA A 399 14.26 -20.61 -11.22
CA ALA A 399 13.77 -21.15 -12.48
C ALA A 399 14.75 -22.15 -13.10
N GLY A 400 16.06 -21.90 -12.99
CA GLY A 400 17.09 -22.87 -13.37
C GLY A 400 16.99 -24.16 -12.56
N LEU A 401 16.76 -24.06 -11.24
CA LEU A 401 16.51 -25.22 -10.38
C LEU A 401 15.23 -25.97 -10.77
N ALA A 402 14.14 -25.26 -11.08
CA ALA A 402 12.91 -25.88 -11.56
C ALA A 402 13.11 -26.60 -12.90
N ALA A 403 13.80 -25.98 -13.85
CA ALA A 403 14.12 -26.59 -15.14
C ALA A 403 14.99 -27.85 -14.98
N THR A 404 15.98 -27.79 -14.09
CA THR A 404 16.84 -28.94 -13.76
C THR A 404 16.02 -30.04 -13.08
N GLY A 405 15.14 -29.68 -12.13
CA GLY A 405 14.25 -30.62 -11.46
C GLY A 405 13.29 -31.33 -12.43
N ALA A 406 12.75 -30.61 -13.42
CA ALA A 406 11.93 -31.18 -14.48
C ALA A 406 12.73 -32.16 -15.35
N ALA A 407 13.93 -31.78 -15.78
CA ALA A 407 14.81 -32.65 -16.56
C ALA A 407 15.21 -33.91 -15.77
N LEU A 408 15.52 -33.77 -14.48
CA LEU A 408 15.82 -34.89 -13.59
C LEU A 408 14.61 -35.79 -13.36
N SER A 409 13.42 -35.22 -13.22
CA SER A 409 12.19 -35.99 -13.07
C SER A 409 11.99 -36.94 -14.26
N VAL A 410 12.21 -36.45 -15.48
CA VAL A 410 12.18 -37.26 -16.71
C VAL A 410 13.33 -38.26 -16.76
N GLN A 411 14.54 -37.84 -16.38
CA GLN A 411 15.70 -38.73 -16.39
C GLN A 411 15.53 -39.91 -15.42
N CYS A 412 15.18 -39.63 -14.17
CA CYS A 412 15.02 -40.62 -13.11
C CYS A 412 13.81 -41.53 -13.34
N SER A 413 12.70 -41.00 -13.87
CA SER A 413 11.52 -41.81 -14.18
C SER A 413 11.80 -42.84 -15.28
N VAL A 414 12.59 -42.46 -16.29
CA VAL A 414 12.94 -43.34 -17.41
C VAL A 414 14.07 -44.31 -17.05
N GLN A 415 15.12 -43.85 -16.34
CA GLN A 415 16.30 -44.69 -16.09
C GLN A 415 16.16 -45.61 -14.86
N TRP A 416 15.39 -45.22 -13.85
CA TRP A 416 15.38 -45.91 -12.56
C TRP A 416 13.97 -46.42 -12.22
N SER A 417 13.03 -45.51 -11.96
CA SER A 417 11.66 -45.84 -11.56
C SER A 417 10.78 -44.58 -11.53
N ALA A 418 9.49 -44.74 -11.86
CA ALA A 418 8.48 -43.69 -11.72
C ALA A 418 8.31 -43.18 -10.29
N TRP A 419 8.73 -43.94 -9.26
CA TRP A 419 8.65 -43.50 -7.85
C TRP A 419 9.38 -42.17 -7.62
N TRP A 420 10.49 -41.92 -8.34
CA TRP A 420 11.25 -40.66 -8.21
C TRP A 420 10.46 -39.41 -8.58
N LEU A 421 9.34 -39.53 -9.29
CA LEU A 421 8.42 -38.41 -9.54
C LEU A 421 7.79 -37.88 -8.25
N PHE A 422 7.55 -38.75 -7.27
CA PHE A 422 6.89 -38.40 -6.01
C PHE A 422 7.67 -37.34 -5.21
N PRO A 423 9.01 -37.46 -5.04
CA PRO A 423 9.80 -36.39 -4.42
C PRO A 423 10.19 -35.25 -5.37
N LEU A 424 10.46 -35.53 -6.64
CA LEU A 424 11.00 -34.52 -7.56
C LEU A 424 9.93 -33.55 -8.06
N LEU A 425 8.70 -33.99 -8.30
CA LEU A 425 7.63 -33.11 -8.78
C LEU A 425 7.27 -32.02 -7.77
N PRO A 426 7.07 -32.29 -6.46
CA PRO A 426 6.82 -31.24 -5.47
C PRO A 426 7.99 -30.28 -5.32
N ALA A 427 9.23 -30.77 -5.32
CA ALA A 427 10.43 -29.93 -5.25
C ALA A 427 10.54 -29.01 -6.48
N THR A 428 10.28 -29.56 -7.66
CA THR A 428 10.26 -28.82 -8.93
C THR A 428 9.14 -27.78 -8.93
N ALA A 429 7.94 -28.15 -8.48
CA ALA A 429 6.79 -27.27 -8.36
C ALA A 429 7.03 -26.14 -7.34
N ALA A 430 7.71 -26.43 -6.22
CA ALA A 430 8.08 -25.42 -5.23
C ALA A 430 9.10 -24.42 -5.81
N CYS A 431 10.11 -24.89 -6.54
CA CYS A 431 11.08 -24.02 -7.22
C CYS A 431 10.41 -23.17 -8.30
N ALA A 432 9.50 -23.76 -9.09
CA ALA A 432 8.73 -23.05 -10.09
C ALA A 432 7.80 -22.00 -9.44
N GLY A 433 7.09 -22.36 -8.38
CA GLY A 433 6.26 -21.45 -7.60
C GLY A 433 7.07 -20.28 -7.05
N PHE A 434 8.26 -20.54 -6.51
CA PHE A 434 9.15 -19.49 -6.03
C PHE A 434 9.68 -18.61 -7.17
N ALA A 435 9.98 -19.18 -8.34
CA ALA A 435 10.42 -18.41 -9.51
C ALA A 435 9.31 -17.47 -10.03
N VAL A 436 8.06 -17.92 -10.00
CA VAL A 436 6.89 -17.16 -10.49
C VAL A 436 6.45 -16.11 -9.49
N LEU A 437 6.23 -16.50 -8.23
CA LEU A 437 5.71 -15.62 -7.18
C LEU A 437 6.81 -14.73 -6.58
N GLY A 438 8.00 -15.29 -6.37
CA GLY A 438 9.14 -14.62 -5.76
C GLY A 438 8.86 -14.01 -4.37
N LEU A 439 9.82 -13.24 -3.86
CA LEU A 439 9.62 -12.34 -2.71
C LEU A 439 9.00 -11.00 -3.13
N ASP A 440 8.15 -11.00 -4.16
CA ASP A 440 7.56 -9.77 -4.66
C ASP A 440 6.42 -9.33 -3.73
N GLN A 441 6.67 -8.28 -2.93
CA GLN A 441 5.67 -7.80 -1.96
C GLN A 441 4.33 -7.45 -2.60
N ARG A 442 4.34 -7.05 -3.88
CA ARG A 442 3.11 -6.76 -4.63
C ARG A 442 2.28 -8.01 -4.87
N VAL A 443 2.92 -9.10 -5.30
CA VAL A 443 2.28 -10.40 -5.54
C VAL A 443 1.78 -10.99 -4.23
N VAL A 444 2.58 -10.90 -3.16
CA VAL A 444 2.17 -11.36 -1.83
C VAL A 444 0.92 -10.64 -1.35
N ARG A 445 0.85 -9.29 -1.50
CA ARG A 445 -0.37 -8.53 -1.17
C ARG A 445 -1.56 -8.91 -2.03
N LEU A 446 -1.35 -9.12 -3.34
CA LEU A 446 -2.43 -9.49 -4.26
C LEU A 446 -2.96 -10.90 -3.97
N ALA A 447 -2.07 -11.84 -3.64
CA ALA A 447 -2.43 -13.18 -3.18
C ALA A 447 -3.17 -13.13 -1.85
N GLN A 448 -2.73 -12.30 -0.90
CA GLN A 448 -3.43 -12.07 0.37
C GLN A 448 -4.81 -11.45 0.16
N GLU A 449 -4.93 -10.48 -0.74
CA GLU A 449 -6.22 -9.88 -1.12
C GLU A 449 -7.15 -10.91 -1.75
N LEU A 450 -6.69 -11.68 -2.74
CA LEU A 450 -7.50 -12.71 -3.41
C LEU A 450 -7.92 -13.82 -2.45
N VAL A 451 -7.01 -14.29 -1.60
CA VAL A 451 -7.33 -15.26 -0.53
C VAL A 451 -8.28 -14.64 0.50
N GLY A 452 -8.19 -13.32 0.73
CA GLY A 452 -9.10 -12.54 1.56
C GLY A 452 -10.51 -12.47 0.95
N GLU A 453 -10.61 -12.12 -0.33
CA GLU A 453 -11.85 -12.05 -1.11
C GLU A 453 -12.51 -13.44 -1.22
N LEU A 454 -11.74 -14.48 -1.56
CA LEU A 454 -12.25 -15.87 -1.59
C LEU A 454 -12.78 -16.29 -0.20
N GLY A 455 -12.02 -15.98 0.85
CA GLY A 455 -12.44 -16.25 2.22
C GLY A 455 -13.68 -15.47 2.63
N ALA A 456 -13.83 -14.22 2.15
CA ALA A 456 -15.02 -13.41 2.35
C ALA A 456 -16.22 -14.02 1.60
N ASP A 457 -16.04 -14.47 0.36
CA ASP A 457 -17.09 -15.15 -0.43
C ASP A 457 -17.55 -16.44 0.26
N PHE A 458 -16.63 -17.26 0.77
CA PHE A 458 -16.97 -18.43 1.59
C PHE A 458 -17.64 -18.06 2.92
N ASN A 459 -17.35 -16.88 3.47
CA ASN A 459 -17.94 -16.37 4.71
C ASN A 459 -19.25 -15.60 4.50
N THR A 460 -19.60 -15.22 3.27
CA THR A 460 -20.91 -14.62 3.01
C THR A 460 -21.97 -15.67 3.31
N PRO A 461 -22.87 -15.44 4.29
CA PRO A 461 -23.98 -16.34 4.50
C PRO A 461 -24.77 -16.36 3.19
N VAL A 462 -24.98 -17.56 2.64
CA VAL A 462 -25.85 -17.75 1.48
C VAL A 462 -27.17 -17.06 1.83
N ARG A 463 -27.48 -15.95 1.15
CA ARG A 463 -28.81 -15.36 1.25
C ARG A 463 -29.75 -16.42 0.69
N SER A 464 -30.36 -17.18 1.59
CA SER A 464 -31.56 -17.94 1.34
C SER A 464 -32.64 -16.93 0.96
N SER A 465 -32.66 -16.51 -0.31
CA SER A 465 -33.90 -16.04 -0.90
C SER A 465 -34.90 -17.17 -0.70
N PRO A 466 -36.06 -16.92 -0.05
CA PRO A 466 -37.12 -17.91 0.03
C PRO A 466 -37.71 -18.04 -1.39
N ALA A 467 -37.06 -18.84 -2.23
CA ALA A 467 -37.66 -19.36 -3.45
C ALA A 467 -38.38 -20.68 -3.10
N PRO A 468 -39.58 -20.94 -3.66
CA PRO A 468 -40.43 -22.08 -3.33
C PRO A 468 -39.88 -23.38 -3.95
N ALA A 469 -38.73 -23.85 -3.47
CA ALA A 469 -38.06 -25.06 -3.94
C ALA A 469 -38.44 -26.30 -3.12
N ALA A 470 -39.70 -26.39 -2.67
CA ALA A 470 -40.23 -27.56 -1.95
C ALA A 470 -40.70 -28.70 -2.89
N VAL A 471 -40.41 -28.66 -4.20
CA VAL A 471 -41.02 -29.59 -5.17
C VAL A 471 -40.05 -30.59 -5.81
N MET A 472 -38.72 -30.41 -5.73
CA MET A 472 -37.80 -31.42 -6.29
C MET A 472 -36.78 -31.86 -5.25
N GLY A 473 -37.05 -33.01 -4.63
CA GLY A 473 -36.17 -33.71 -3.70
C GLY A 473 -34.85 -34.12 -4.33
N MET A 474 -33.92 -33.18 -4.47
CA MET A 474 -32.52 -33.45 -4.71
C MET A 474 -31.74 -33.31 -3.41
N THR A 475 -31.07 -34.40 -3.07
CA THR A 475 -30.32 -34.66 -1.85
C THR A 475 -29.07 -33.76 -1.74
N SER A 476 -28.98 -33.11 -0.57
CA SER A 476 -27.80 -32.58 0.15
C SER A 476 -26.55 -32.14 -0.64
N PRO A 477 -26.15 -30.85 -0.56
CA PRO A 477 -24.83 -30.43 -0.99
C PRO A 477 -23.75 -30.99 -0.06
N ILE A 478 -22.61 -31.36 -0.64
CA ILE A 478 -21.42 -31.89 0.04
C ILE A 478 -21.00 -30.92 1.14
N VAL A 479 -21.16 -31.34 2.40
CA VAL A 479 -20.68 -30.62 3.58
C VAL A 479 -19.18 -30.89 3.71
N VAL A 480 -18.35 -29.93 3.29
CA VAL A 480 -16.90 -29.96 3.56
C VAL A 480 -16.72 -29.90 5.08
N SER A 481 -16.29 -31.02 5.65
CA SER A 481 -16.62 -31.40 7.02
C SER A 481 -15.76 -30.76 8.12
N ASP A 482 -14.92 -29.76 7.83
CA ASP A 482 -14.20 -29.09 8.93
C ASP A 482 -13.67 -27.69 8.55
N ARG A 483 -14.58 -26.71 8.61
CA ARG A 483 -14.28 -25.30 8.30
C ARG A 483 -13.25 -24.70 9.26
N GLU A 484 -13.26 -25.14 10.52
CA GLU A 484 -12.33 -24.69 11.55
C GLU A 484 -10.90 -25.15 11.27
N TRP A 485 -10.73 -26.38 10.77
CA TRP A 485 -9.43 -26.91 10.37
C TRP A 485 -8.80 -26.11 9.22
N LEU A 486 -9.61 -25.75 8.21
CA LEU A 486 -9.14 -24.94 7.07
C LEU A 486 -8.70 -23.54 7.50
N GLU A 487 -9.46 -22.89 8.39
CA GLU A 487 -9.13 -21.55 8.87
C GLU A 487 -7.87 -21.58 9.76
N ALA A 488 -7.69 -22.63 10.58
CA ALA A 488 -6.47 -22.83 11.37
C ALA A 488 -5.22 -22.98 10.47
N ARG A 489 -5.30 -23.79 9.39
CA ARG A 489 -4.17 -23.93 8.44
C ARG A 489 -3.90 -22.65 7.67
N ARG A 490 -4.93 -21.89 7.31
CA ARG A 490 -4.79 -20.57 6.68
C ARG A 490 -4.06 -19.59 7.58
N GLN A 491 -4.41 -19.53 8.87
CA GLN A 491 -3.73 -18.68 9.86
C GLN A 491 -2.28 -19.11 10.08
N GLU A 492 -1.98 -20.41 10.14
CA GLU A 492 -0.61 -20.92 10.26
C GLU A 492 0.27 -20.56 9.04
N VAL A 493 -0.29 -20.62 7.82
CA VAL A 493 0.42 -20.17 6.61
C VAL A 493 0.61 -18.65 6.63
N GLY A 494 -0.43 -17.89 6.93
CA GLY A 494 -0.37 -16.43 7.01
C GLY A 494 0.64 -15.93 8.04
N SER A 495 0.64 -16.51 9.24
CA SER A 495 1.60 -16.21 10.30
C SER A 495 3.03 -16.65 9.95
N SER A 496 3.22 -17.72 9.19
CA SER A 496 4.55 -18.13 8.72
C SER A 496 5.16 -17.17 7.68
N LEU A 497 4.32 -16.44 6.93
CA LEU A 497 4.76 -15.48 5.90
C LEU A 497 5.07 -14.09 6.51
N THR A 498 4.44 -13.75 7.63
CA THR A 498 4.62 -12.45 8.30
C THR A 498 5.55 -12.54 9.52
N GLY A 499 5.55 -13.67 10.23
CA GLY A 499 6.45 -13.97 11.34
C GLY A 499 7.80 -14.52 10.85
N GLY A 500 8.85 -14.32 11.66
CA GLY A 500 10.16 -14.93 11.37
C GLY A 500 10.11 -16.47 11.40
N TRP A 501 11.03 -17.13 10.70
CA TRP A 501 11.11 -18.61 10.55
C TRP A 501 10.95 -19.40 11.87
N ALA A 502 11.35 -18.81 13.01
CA ALA A 502 11.17 -19.41 14.33
C ALA A 502 9.70 -19.68 14.67
N GLN A 503 8.77 -18.81 14.26
CA GLN A 503 7.34 -18.88 14.57
C GLN A 503 6.52 -19.71 13.57
N SER A 504 7.11 -20.17 12.46
CA SER A 504 6.39 -20.99 11.48
C SER A 504 6.00 -22.35 12.05
N ALA A 505 4.80 -22.83 11.70
CA ALA A 505 4.28 -24.12 12.11
C ALA A 505 5.23 -25.27 11.72
N LEU A 506 5.31 -26.30 12.58
CA LEU A 506 6.25 -27.42 12.43
C LEU A 506 6.08 -28.18 11.10
N TRP A 507 4.85 -28.32 10.61
CA TRP A 507 4.59 -29.01 9.33
C TRP A 507 5.11 -28.21 8.12
N ILE A 508 5.03 -26.88 8.15
CA ILE A 508 5.59 -26.00 7.11
C ILE A 508 7.11 -26.14 7.09
N LYS A 509 7.74 -26.10 8.28
CA LYS A 509 9.18 -26.36 8.44
C LYS A 509 9.54 -27.75 7.89
N GLY A 510 8.73 -28.76 8.22
CA GLY A 510 8.89 -30.13 7.74
C GLY A 510 8.84 -30.24 6.22
N ILE A 511 7.84 -29.65 5.56
CA ILE A 511 7.73 -29.65 4.09
C ILE A 511 8.92 -28.94 3.44
N VAL A 512 9.31 -27.78 3.96
CA VAL A 512 10.45 -27.02 3.39
C VAL A 512 11.77 -27.76 3.60
N LEU A 513 12.01 -28.33 4.80
CA LEU A 513 13.21 -29.12 5.09
C LEU A 513 13.26 -30.39 4.26
N PHE A 514 12.13 -31.09 4.13
CA PHE A 514 12.02 -32.29 3.31
C PHE A 514 12.26 -31.98 1.83
N SER A 515 11.67 -30.89 1.32
CA SER A 515 11.90 -30.42 -0.06
C SER A 515 13.35 -30.00 -0.27
N ALA A 516 13.95 -29.28 0.68
CA ALA A 516 15.36 -28.89 0.62
C ALA A 516 16.30 -30.09 0.70
N ALA A 517 15.98 -31.10 1.50
CA ALA A 517 16.75 -32.34 1.59
C ALA A 517 16.66 -33.14 0.28
N LEU A 518 15.47 -33.23 -0.34
CA LEU A 518 15.29 -33.86 -1.64
C LEU A 518 16.04 -33.14 -2.76
N VAL A 519 15.99 -31.80 -2.78
CA VAL A 519 16.79 -30.99 -3.70
C VAL A 519 18.28 -31.20 -3.41
N GLY A 520 18.71 -31.27 -2.15
CA GLY A 520 20.09 -31.57 -1.78
C GLY A 520 20.57 -32.92 -2.31
N VAL A 521 19.76 -33.98 -2.15
CA VAL A 521 20.06 -35.32 -2.69
C VAL A 521 20.11 -35.29 -4.22
N ALA A 522 19.18 -34.62 -4.88
CA ALA A 522 19.16 -34.48 -6.34
C ALA A 522 20.36 -33.68 -6.86
N VAL A 523 20.72 -32.57 -6.22
CA VAL A 523 21.88 -31.73 -6.57
C VAL A 523 23.18 -32.48 -6.34
N VAL A 524 23.32 -33.24 -5.25
CA VAL A 524 24.49 -34.10 -5.03
C VAL A 524 24.56 -35.20 -6.10
N GLY A 525 23.44 -35.84 -6.45
CA GLY A 525 23.40 -36.81 -7.54
C GLY A 525 23.80 -36.21 -8.89
N VAL A 526 23.33 -34.99 -9.21
CA VAL A 526 23.72 -34.28 -10.43
C VAL A 526 25.16 -33.81 -10.39
N LEU A 527 25.63 -33.24 -9.29
CA LEU A 527 27.02 -32.79 -9.13
C LEU A 527 27.98 -33.97 -9.18
N ALA A 528 27.64 -35.11 -8.60
CA ALA A 528 28.43 -36.33 -8.72
C ALA A 528 28.46 -36.80 -10.19
N ASN A 529 27.30 -36.86 -10.86
CA ASN A 529 27.21 -37.30 -12.25
C ASN A 529 27.89 -36.33 -13.23
N THR A 530 27.78 -35.02 -13.01
CA THR A 530 28.43 -33.98 -13.82
C THR A 530 29.91 -33.85 -13.49
N ALA A 531 30.34 -33.93 -12.23
CA ALA A 531 31.76 -34.00 -11.91
C ALA A 531 32.42 -35.23 -12.54
N VAL A 532 31.77 -36.39 -12.52
CA VAL A 532 32.23 -37.60 -13.21
C VAL A 532 32.27 -37.39 -14.74
N HIS A 533 31.25 -36.77 -15.33
CA HIS A 533 31.23 -36.51 -16.77
C HIS A 533 32.22 -35.44 -17.22
N THR A 534 32.40 -34.37 -16.45
CA THR A 534 33.31 -33.25 -16.75
C THR A 534 34.76 -33.63 -16.44
N ALA A 535 35.02 -34.42 -15.40
CA ALA A 535 36.34 -34.99 -15.16
C ALA A 535 36.78 -35.95 -16.28
N ARG A 536 35.83 -36.65 -16.93
CA ARG A 536 36.10 -37.48 -18.12
C ARG A 536 36.38 -36.68 -19.39
N THR A 537 35.89 -35.45 -19.50
CA THR A 537 36.05 -34.61 -20.71
C THR A 537 37.16 -33.56 -20.60
N TRP A 538 37.67 -33.27 -19.40
CA TRP A 538 38.88 -32.47 -19.25
C TRP A 538 40.12 -33.31 -19.52
N HIS A 539 40.81 -32.99 -20.62
CA HIS A 539 42.14 -33.51 -20.93
C HIS A 539 43.14 -33.04 -19.87
N THR A 540 43.28 -33.80 -18.78
CA THR A 540 44.41 -33.64 -17.86
C THR A 540 45.69 -34.17 -18.52
N PRO A 541 46.86 -33.61 -18.16
CA PRO A 541 48.15 -34.14 -18.61
C PRO A 541 48.26 -35.64 -18.32
N LYS A 542 48.78 -36.41 -19.27
CA LYS A 542 48.97 -37.88 -19.18
C LYS A 542 49.39 -38.30 -17.76
N GLY A 543 48.48 -38.96 -17.02
CA GLY A 543 48.77 -39.62 -15.74
C GLY A 543 47.92 -39.20 -14.53
N TRP A 544 47.22 -38.06 -14.56
CA TRP A 544 46.34 -37.66 -13.45
C TRP A 544 44.86 -37.85 -13.80
N HIS A 545 44.23 -38.86 -13.21
CA HIS A 545 42.78 -39.08 -13.30
C HIS A 545 42.13 -38.80 -11.96
N TRP A 546 41.18 -37.87 -11.91
CA TRP A 546 40.36 -37.60 -10.72
C TRP A 546 39.66 -38.85 -10.20
N ASP A 547 39.32 -39.77 -11.11
CA ASP A 547 38.75 -41.08 -10.79
C ASP A 547 39.63 -41.89 -9.84
N ALA A 548 40.97 -41.76 -9.92
CA ALA A 548 41.89 -42.45 -9.02
C ALA A 548 41.88 -41.86 -7.59
N VAL A 549 41.64 -40.54 -7.47
CA VAL A 549 41.52 -39.84 -6.17
C VAL A 549 40.18 -40.15 -5.52
N VAL A 550 39.11 -40.24 -6.31
CA VAL A 550 37.80 -40.66 -5.78
C VAL A 550 37.83 -42.14 -5.40
N ALA A 551 38.41 -42.99 -6.24
CA ALA A 551 38.54 -44.42 -5.98
C ALA A 551 39.35 -44.73 -4.70
N THR A 552 40.34 -43.91 -4.35
CA THR A 552 41.13 -44.08 -3.12
C THR A 552 40.32 -43.86 -1.84
N ILE A 553 39.16 -43.20 -1.92
CA ILE A 553 38.24 -43.02 -0.79
C ILE A 553 37.05 -43.98 -0.92
N GLU A 554 36.45 -44.07 -2.11
CA GLU A 554 35.23 -44.84 -2.34
C GLU A 554 35.45 -46.36 -2.26
N GLN A 555 36.53 -46.89 -2.85
CA GLN A 555 36.77 -48.34 -2.86
C GLN A 555 36.99 -48.90 -1.44
N PRO A 556 37.80 -48.26 -0.57
CA PRO A 556 37.92 -48.70 0.83
C PRO A 556 36.61 -48.65 1.61
N VAL A 557 35.77 -47.62 1.41
CA VAL A 557 34.45 -47.55 2.06
C VAL A 557 33.56 -48.71 1.61
N ASN A 558 33.53 -49.01 0.31
CA ASN A 558 32.76 -50.12 -0.23
C ASN A 558 33.29 -51.48 0.26
N ALA A 559 34.60 -51.65 0.34
CA ALA A 559 35.23 -52.85 0.91
C ALA A 559 34.87 -53.03 2.39
N TYR A 560 34.92 -51.95 3.17
CA TYR A 560 34.52 -51.96 4.58
C TYR A 560 33.05 -52.36 4.74
N LEU A 561 32.14 -51.75 3.99
CA LEU A 561 30.72 -52.05 4.05
C LEU A 561 30.45 -53.49 3.63
N THR A 562 31.09 -53.98 2.57
CA THR A 562 30.96 -55.38 2.10
C THR A 562 31.38 -56.37 3.19
N ALA A 563 32.49 -56.10 3.88
CA ALA A 563 32.97 -56.97 4.96
C ALA A 563 32.04 -56.98 6.18
N HIS A 564 31.45 -55.84 6.52
CA HIS A 564 30.59 -55.68 7.70
C HIS A 564 29.09 -55.90 7.43
N SER A 565 28.70 -56.06 6.16
CA SER A 565 27.32 -56.37 5.76
C SER A 565 27.08 -57.85 5.48
N ALA A 566 28.10 -58.70 5.61
CA ALA A 566 27.95 -60.14 5.44
C ALA A 566 26.97 -60.69 6.49
N GLY A 567 25.75 -61.05 6.06
CA GLY A 567 24.67 -61.52 6.94
C GLY A 567 23.54 -60.53 7.16
N LEU A 568 23.64 -59.30 6.66
CA LEU A 568 22.52 -58.35 6.65
C LEU A 568 21.64 -58.58 5.40
N PRO A 569 20.31 -58.43 5.51
CA PRO A 569 19.39 -58.59 4.38
C PRO A 569 19.47 -57.44 3.35
N LEU A 570 20.22 -56.37 3.65
CA LEU A 570 20.40 -55.24 2.73
C LEU A 570 21.57 -55.47 1.77
N PRO A 571 21.39 -55.20 0.47
CA PRO A 571 22.49 -55.24 -0.49
C PRO A 571 23.50 -54.13 -0.20
N VAL A 572 24.80 -54.42 -0.41
CA VAL A 572 25.92 -53.47 -0.18
C VAL A 572 25.70 -52.14 -0.90
N ALA A 573 25.17 -52.18 -2.13
CA ALA A 573 24.87 -50.97 -2.90
C ALA A 573 23.85 -50.06 -2.19
N ALA A 574 22.84 -50.64 -1.53
CA ALA A 574 21.86 -49.87 -0.77
C ALA A 574 22.48 -49.27 0.50
N LEU A 575 23.36 -50.01 1.19
CA LEU A 575 24.12 -49.49 2.34
C LEU A 575 25.04 -48.33 1.92
N HIS A 576 25.71 -48.46 0.78
CA HIS A 576 26.57 -47.40 0.24
C HIS A 576 25.77 -46.14 -0.12
N LEU A 577 24.62 -46.30 -0.79
CA LEU A 577 23.68 -45.21 -1.08
C LEU A 577 23.12 -44.56 0.19
N LEU A 578 22.79 -45.35 1.20
CA LEU A 578 22.30 -44.86 2.48
C LEU A 578 23.38 -44.03 3.20
N TRP A 579 24.62 -44.52 3.19
CA TRP A 579 25.75 -43.79 3.73
C TRP A 579 25.94 -42.45 3.01
N LEU A 580 26.01 -42.47 1.67
CA LEU A 580 26.22 -41.27 0.86
C LEU A 580 25.09 -40.24 1.04
N SER A 581 23.83 -40.69 1.05
CA SER A 581 22.66 -39.83 1.25
C SER A 581 22.61 -39.24 2.67
N SER A 582 22.97 -40.01 3.70
CA SER A 582 23.06 -39.49 5.07
C SER A 582 24.11 -38.39 5.21
N GLY A 583 25.26 -38.52 4.53
CA GLY A 583 26.28 -37.48 4.46
C GLY A 583 25.80 -36.22 3.74
N ALA A 584 25.14 -36.38 2.60
CA ALA A 584 24.55 -35.25 1.86
C ALA A 584 23.51 -34.50 2.69
N VAL A 585 22.64 -35.21 3.40
CA VAL A 585 21.65 -34.62 4.31
C VAL A 585 22.34 -33.91 5.48
N ALA A 586 23.36 -34.52 6.10
CA ALA A 586 24.11 -33.90 7.19
C ALA A 586 24.82 -32.61 6.73
N LEU A 587 25.36 -32.58 5.51
CA LEU A 587 25.95 -31.38 4.91
C LEU A 587 24.92 -30.28 4.72
N ALA A 588 23.79 -30.63 4.07
CA ALA A 588 22.72 -29.69 3.78
C ALA A 588 22.12 -29.11 5.07
N MET A 589 21.86 -29.96 6.07
CA MET A 589 21.36 -29.54 7.37
C MET A 589 22.36 -28.62 8.08
N SER A 590 23.66 -28.93 8.04
CA SER A 590 24.70 -28.10 8.63
C SER A 590 24.81 -26.73 7.94
N PHE A 591 24.73 -26.73 6.62
CA PHE A 591 24.79 -25.51 5.80
C PHE A 591 23.56 -24.61 5.97
N LEU A 592 22.36 -25.21 5.98
CA LEU A 592 21.10 -24.46 5.99
C LEU A 592 20.67 -24.02 7.39
N LEU A 593 20.75 -24.90 8.39
CA LEU A 593 20.28 -24.58 9.73
C LEU A 593 21.36 -23.97 10.62
N GLY A 594 22.64 -24.21 10.33
CA GLY A 594 23.77 -23.71 11.11
C GLY A 594 23.77 -24.14 12.58
N GLY A 595 22.91 -25.09 12.96
CA GLY A 595 22.77 -25.57 14.34
C GLY A 595 23.98 -26.40 14.79
N LEU A 596 24.32 -26.32 16.07
CA LEU A 596 25.44 -27.07 16.65
C LEU A 596 25.28 -28.58 16.41
N GLY A 597 24.07 -29.11 16.60
CA GLY A 597 23.76 -30.53 16.39
C GLY A 597 24.00 -31.01 14.96
N ALA A 598 23.62 -30.22 13.95
CA ALA A 598 23.86 -30.58 12.56
C ALA A 598 25.37 -30.63 12.25
N ARG A 599 26.11 -29.61 12.72
CA ARG A 599 27.57 -29.53 12.55
C ARG A 599 28.31 -30.67 13.25
N THR A 600 27.90 -31.04 14.46
CA THR A 600 28.49 -32.19 15.16
C THR A 600 28.20 -33.49 14.41
N THR A 601 26.99 -33.67 13.89
CA THR A 601 26.63 -34.85 13.09
C THR A 601 27.46 -34.94 11.80
N TRP A 602 27.67 -33.81 11.11
CA TRP A 602 28.58 -33.76 9.96
C TRP A 602 30.00 -34.19 10.35
N VAL A 603 30.60 -33.58 11.38
CA VAL A 603 31.96 -33.94 11.81
C VAL A 603 32.07 -35.43 12.19
N MET A 604 31.08 -35.96 12.90
CA MET A 604 31.04 -37.39 13.25
C MET A 604 30.92 -38.30 12.03
N TRP A 605 30.08 -37.95 11.05
CA TRP A 605 29.94 -38.71 9.81
C TRP A 605 31.27 -38.76 9.02
N GLY A 606 31.98 -37.62 8.98
CA GLY A 606 33.30 -37.55 8.38
C GLY A 606 34.34 -38.41 9.06
N ALA A 607 34.41 -38.33 10.39
CA ALA A 607 35.30 -39.16 11.19
C ALA A 607 35.03 -40.65 10.97
N ALA A 608 33.75 -41.06 10.96
CA ALA A 608 33.36 -42.42 10.65
C ALA A 608 33.80 -42.84 9.24
N THR A 609 33.66 -41.97 8.24
CA THR A 609 34.12 -42.24 6.87
C THR A 609 35.63 -42.43 6.81
N VAL A 610 36.43 -41.61 7.53
CA VAL A 610 37.88 -41.78 7.62
C VAL A 610 38.25 -43.12 8.27
N VAL A 611 37.52 -43.54 9.31
CA VAL A 611 37.71 -44.85 9.95
C VAL A 611 37.38 -46.00 8.99
N MET A 612 36.31 -45.87 8.20
CA MET A 612 35.98 -46.83 7.15
C MET A 612 37.07 -46.90 6.09
N VAL A 613 37.61 -45.77 5.65
CA VAL A 613 38.73 -45.73 4.68
C VAL A 613 39.97 -46.41 5.26
N TRP A 614 40.33 -46.09 6.50
CA TRP A 614 41.44 -46.74 7.20
C TRP A 614 41.23 -48.26 7.28
N SER A 615 40.05 -48.70 7.69
CA SER A 615 39.78 -50.12 7.91
C SER A 615 39.63 -50.91 6.62
N GLY A 616 39.10 -50.29 5.56
CA GLY A 616 38.92 -50.90 4.24
C GLY A 616 40.17 -50.86 3.34
N THR A 617 41.19 -50.06 3.68
CA THR A 617 42.44 -50.00 2.90
C THR A 617 43.45 -51.07 3.37
N PRO A 618 43.93 -51.95 2.47
CA PRO A 618 44.94 -52.96 2.81
C PRO A 618 46.37 -52.37 2.85
N GLY A 619 47.22 -52.97 3.69
CA GLY A 619 48.67 -52.76 3.69
C GLY A 619 49.14 -51.36 4.10
N GLU A 620 50.33 -50.98 3.63
CA GLU A 620 51.03 -49.73 3.97
C GLU A 620 50.31 -48.47 3.42
N ALA A 621 49.47 -48.61 2.40
CA ALA A 621 48.71 -47.52 1.78
C ALA A 621 47.64 -46.89 2.70
N ARG A 622 47.33 -47.56 3.82
CA ARG A 622 46.27 -47.18 4.76
C ARG A 622 46.44 -45.77 5.33
N GLN A 623 47.67 -45.39 5.68
CA GLN A 623 47.97 -44.06 6.23
C GLN A 623 47.71 -42.96 5.21
N VAL A 624 48.14 -43.19 3.96
CA VAL A 624 47.98 -42.23 2.87
C VAL A 624 46.51 -42.05 2.50
N ALA A 625 45.75 -43.15 2.38
CA ALA A 625 44.33 -43.11 2.05
C ALA A 625 43.50 -42.37 3.13
N ALA A 626 43.75 -42.63 4.41
CA ALA A 626 43.06 -41.94 5.51
C ALA A 626 43.44 -40.45 5.61
N GLY A 627 44.70 -40.11 5.34
CA GLY A 627 45.16 -38.73 5.25
C GLY A 627 44.46 -37.96 4.13
N LEU A 628 44.38 -38.55 2.93
CA LEU A 628 43.64 -37.97 1.80
C LEU A 628 42.14 -37.82 2.11
N ALA A 629 41.51 -38.81 2.71
CA ALA A 629 40.11 -38.73 3.13
C ALA A 629 39.88 -37.59 4.12
N THR A 630 40.81 -37.38 5.06
CA THR A 630 40.74 -36.31 6.07
C THR A 630 40.88 -34.93 5.42
N ILE A 631 41.78 -34.78 4.44
CA ILE A 631 41.94 -33.52 3.68
C ILE A 631 40.67 -33.21 2.87
N ALA A 632 40.17 -34.20 2.12
CA ALA A 632 38.95 -34.06 1.34
C ALA A 632 37.76 -33.67 2.24
N TRP A 633 37.67 -34.29 3.42
CA TRP A 633 36.65 -33.98 4.41
C TRP A 633 36.81 -32.58 5.03
N GLY A 634 38.05 -32.17 5.31
CA GLY A 634 38.37 -30.84 5.82
C GLY A 634 37.91 -29.75 4.86
N LEU A 635 38.17 -29.92 3.56
CA LEU A 635 37.70 -29.01 2.51
C LEU A 635 36.17 -28.95 2.45
N ALA A 636 35.49 -30.10 2.49
CA ALA A 636 34.03 -30.14 2.51
C ALA A 636 33.44 -29.47 3.78
N SER A 637 34.14 -29.58 4.91
CA SER A 637 33.73 -28.99 6.19
C SER A 637 33.76 -27.45 6.20
N ILE A 638 34.52 -26.81 5.30
CA ILE A 638 34.50 -25.33 5.15
C ILE A 638 33.08 -24.85 4.81
N LEU A 639 32.37 -25.59 3.96
CA LEU A 639 30.99 -25.28 3.59
C LEU A 639 30.05 -25.48 4.78
N ALA A 640 30.18 -26.61 5.49
CA ALA A 640 29.35 -26.94 6.65
C ALA A 640 29.52 -25.95 7.83
N MET A 641 30.73 -25.41 7.99
CA MET A 641 31.11 -24.52 9.09
C MET A 641 30.86 -23.04 8.79
N ARG A 642 30.28 -22.72 7.63
CA ARG A 642 29.97 -21.34 7.22
C ARG A 642 29.10 -20.65 8.29
N GLY A 643 29.52 -19.46 8.71
CA GLY A 643 28.79 -18.64 9.69
C GLY A 643 29.14 -18.89 11.17
N LEU A 644 30.18 -19.67 11.47
CA LEU A 644 30.78 -19.66 12.81
C LEU A 644 31.47 -18.31 13.06
N LYS A 645 30.73 -17.37 13.63
CA LYS A 645 31.32 -16.22 14.31
C LYS A 645 31.83 -16.72 15.64
N LEU A 646 33.10 -17.15 15.70
CA LEU A 646 33.79 -17.26 16.98
C LEU A 646 33.71 -15.86 17.60
N ARG A 647 32.80 -15.67 18.57
CA ARG A 647 32.84 -14.45 19.38
C ARG A 647 34.26 -14.42 19.94
N PRO A 648 35.04 -13.35 19.70
CA PRO A 648 36.26 -13.16 20.45
C PRO A 648 35.85 -13.25 21.92
N MET A 649 36.33 -14.25 22.65
CA MET A 649 36.16 -14.25 24.09
C MET A 649 36.88 -12.99 24.53
N ALA A 650 36.10 -11.94 24.82
CA ALA A 650 36.60 -10.73 25.41
C ALA A 650 37.37 -11.19 26.66
N SER A 651 38.69 -11.00 26.63
CA SER A 651 39.52 -11.11 27.80
C SER A 651 38.86 -10.27 28.87
N GLN A 652 38.25 -10.93 29.86
CA GLN A 652 37.66 -10.29 31.00
C GLN A 652 38.84 -9.67 31.75
N SER A 653 39.14 -8.39 31.46
CA SER A 653 40.12 -7.64 32.21
C SER A 653 39.58 -7.53 33.63
N VAL A 654 40.05 -8.41 34.51
CA VAL A 654 39.83 -8.32 35.94
C VAL A 654 40.49 -7.01 36.37
N PHE A 655 39.67 -5.97 36.56
CA PHE A 655 40.09 -4.79 37.29
C PHE A 655 40.27 -5.21 38.75
N VAL A 656 41.51 -5.49 39.15
CA VAL A 656 41.89 -5.54 40.55
C VAL A 656 41.80 -4.10 41.06
N SER A 657 40.76 -3.82 41.86
CA SER A 657 40.66 -2.55 42.57
C SER A 657 41.84 -2.43 43.52
N LYS A 658 42.69 -1.43 43.30
CA LYS A 658 43.82 -1.10 44.16
C LYS A 658 43.37 -0.04 45.15
N ASP A 659 42.58 -0.44 46.13
CA ASP A 659 42.43 0.30 47.38
C ASP A 659 43.16 -0.47 48.48
N SER A 660 44.46 -0.17 48.57
CA SER A 660 45.35 -0.37 49.72
C SER A 660 46.42 0.71 49.67
#